data_AF-A0A9Q1IHS8-F1
#
_entry.id   AF-A0A9Q1IHS8-F1
#
_cell.length_a   1.000
_cell.length_b   1.000
_cell.length_c   1.000
_cell.angle_alpha   90.00
_cell.angle_beta   90.00
_cell.angle_gamma   90.00
#
_symmetry.space_group_name_H-M   'P 1'
#
loop_
_entity.id
_entity.type
_entity.pdbx_description
1 polymer ?
#
loop_
_entity_poly.entity_id
_entity_poly.type
_entity_poly.pdbx_seq_one_letter_code
_entity_poly.pdbx_strand_id
1 'polypeptide(L)'
;MTCRTWGQYNYETFDGLYYHFPGKCSYTLVRDCGETSQSSIVIQVHNDPGCSSAPYSCARSVSLFLPWEGEIRLQKSNVTFKGQSLQLPHNIHDVELERIAQYVLVTQQHGFTLAWDSHTSSVYIKMSPEYVGRTCGLCGNFNADVQDDLRTSYGLYTQDLAMFGNSWAEVEPQLASCPIVPSEYPSPCSVQDSHFMLKVREVCAMLLDEPFRACHEFVSPFSYMASCSNDLCLSGPNGDVVCRMLTEYARACAHAERSVDGWRAHIPQCAMECPTDLVYRECITCCPASCNVDRMCIDSKLQCLDGCYCPDGECSVTGDIHFQTFDGRIYTFSATCQYVLAKSRNSGRFTITVQNSPCGPNLDGACIQSVNLILDEDPRTEITMSHSGEVFISSQYRISLPYSDEVFHIQELSSMFLQVRAMAQGLRLQYNWREFRLYLQVDPLWKEDTVGLCGTFNGNIQDDFLSPSGMIESTPQLFGNSWRLSSACVPSLSLPQLDPCDTHQQAASYAAEMCDILNQDLFAPCHEYLSPAPFLRQCRGDTCKCGQPCLCSALAHYARQCRKHGVIVEFRAHVSECAPLCPVTMEYGTCVSSCQHRCSALSSHQHCDEECEEGCICPSGTFYSSRTHTCVLRSQCPCSYLGAEYSPGDVIMISAGVQ
;
A
#
# COMPACT_ATOMS: atom_id res chain seq x y z
N MET A 1 -0.35 9.48 18.88
CA MET A 1 0.86 9.10 19.63
C MET A 1 0.75 7.63 20.02
N THR A 2 1.86 6.89 19.96
CA THR A 2 1.87 5.43 20.11
C THR A 2 3.06 5.02 20.95
N CYS A 3 2.83 4.33 22.06
CA CYS A 3 3.91 3.67 22.79
C CYS A 3 4.26 2.35 22.11
N ARG A 4 5.56 2.04 22.04
CA ARG A 4 6.06 0.84 21.36
C ARG A 4 7.04 0.09 22.24
N THR A 5 7.02 -1.23 22.16
CA THR A 5 8.15 -2.04 22.62
C THR A 5 8.34 -3.24 21.70
N TRP A 6 9.58 -3.50 21.30
CA TRP A 6 9.93 -4.56 20.36
C TRP A 6 11.21 -5.28 20.80
N GLY A 7 11.43 -6.46 20.23
CA GLY A 7 12.40 -7.40 20.78
C GLY A 7 12.01 -7.73 22.21
N GLN A 8 12.90 -7.43 23.16
CA GLN A 8 12.56 -7.49 24.60
C GLN A 8 12.88 -6.23 25.38
N TYR A 9 13.87 -5.47 24.92
CA TYR A 9 14.52 -4.45 25.74
C TYR A 9 14.41 -3.06 25.13
N ASN A 10 13.83 -2.92 23.94
CA ASN A 10 13.63 -1.63 23.30
C ASN A 10 12.24 -1.08 23.63
N TYR A 11 12.19 0.18 24.03
CA TYR A 11 10.98 0.90 24.40
C TYR A 11 10.98 2.28 23.76
N GLU A 12 9.81 2.74 23.36
CA GLU A 12 9.54 4.10 22.92
C GLU A 12 8.26 4.57 23.62
N THR A 13 8.35 5.67 24.36
CA THR A 13 7.22 6.24 25.10
C THR A 13 6.17 6.84 24.17
N PHE A 14 5.01 7.23 24.71
CA PHE A 14 4.00 7.94 23.93
C PHE A 14 4.52 9.23 23.29
N ASP A 15 5.44 9.91 23.98
CA ASP A 15 5.96 11.22 23.58
C ASP A 15 7.23 11.11 22.71
N GLY A 16 7.70 9.88 22.44
CA GLY A 16 8.76 9.58 21.48
C GLY A 16 10.16 9.38 22.10
N LEU A 17 10.26 9.25 23.42
CA LEU A 17 11.52 8.94 24.10
C LEU A 17 11.87 7.46 23.89
N TYR A 18 12.92 7.20 23.12
CA TYR A 18 13.53 5.88 23.00
C TYR A 18 14.50 5.58 24.14
N TYR A 19 14.43 4.37 24.69
CA TYR A 19 15.44 3.85 25.58
C TYR A 19 15.54 2.31 25.51
N HIS A 20 16.71 1.79 25.91
CA HIS A 20 16.96 0.36 26.01
C HIS A 20 17.04 -0.06 27.48
N PHE A 21 16.14 -0.92 27.96
CA PHE A 21 16.12 -1.42 29.34
C PHE A 21 16.15 -2.97 29.38
N PRO A 22 17.26 -3.59 29.82
CA PRO A 22 17.45 -5.05 29.79
C PRO A 22 16.77 -5.80 30.94
N GLY A 23 15.53 -5.44 31.26
CA GLY A 23 14.73 -6.06 32.31
C GLY A 23 14.24 -7.46 31.94
N LYS A 24 14.38 -8.42 32.86
CA LYS A 24 14.12 -9.86 32.63
C LYS A 24 12.89 -10.39 33.39
N CYS A 25 11.89 -9.54 33.55
CA CYS A 25 10.72 -9.78 34.38
C CYS A 25 9.43 -9.25 33.74
N SER A 26 8.38 -9.22 34.56
CA SER A 26 7.12 -8.53 34.30
C SER A 26 7.24 -7.04 34.68
N TYR A 27 6.77 -6.14 33.81
CA TYR A 27 6.80 -4.70 34.04
C TYR A 27 5.50 -4.04 33.60
N THR A 28 5.09 -2.97 34.29
CA THR A 28 3.96 -2.13 33.87
C THR A 28 4.34 -1.27 32.66
N LEU A 29 3.73 -1.51 31.49
CA LEU A 29 3.87 -0.62 30.33
C LEU A 29 3.05 0.66 30.53
N VAL A 30 1.76 0.49 30.82
CA VAL A 30 0.79 1.59 30.94
C VAL A 30 -0.12 1.30 32.12
N ARG A 31 -0.38 2.32 32.93
CA ARG A 31 -1.42 2.36 33.95
C ARG A 31 -2.12 3.72 33.88
N ASP A 32 -3.45 3.75 34.08
CA ASP A 32 -4.15 5.01 34.36
C ASP A 32 -3.86 5.45 35.80
N CYS A 33 -3.16 6.57 35.96
CA CYS A 33 -2.78 7.19 37.22
C CYS A 33 -3.66 8.41 37.57
N GLY A 34 -4.79 8.62 36.88
CA GLY A 34 -5.73 9.71 37.18
C GLY A 34 -6.39 9.62 38.56
N GLU A 35 -6.98 10.73 39.02
CA GLU A 35 -7.52 10.89 40.39
C GLU A 35 -8.74 10.02 40.72
N THR A 36 -9.35 9.33 39.76
CA THR A 36 -10.56 8.51 39.97
C THR A 36 -10.22 7.07 40.34
N SER A 37 -10.54 6.69 41.58
CA SER A 37 -10.22 5.42 42.24
C SER A 37 -10.93 4.15 41.72
N GLN A 38 -11.57 4.16 40.54
CA GLN A 38 -12.39 3.04 40.05
C GLN A 38 -12.31 2.72 38.55
N SER A 39 -11.25 3.10 37.83
CA SER A 39 -11.12 2.69 36.42
C SER A 39 -9.66 2.61 35.94
N SER A 40 -8.84 1.73 36.52
CA SER A 40 -7.46 1.60 36.06
C SER A 40 -7.31 0.57 34.93
N ILE A 41 -7.05 1.04 33.72
CA ILE A 41 -6.39 0.23 32.69
C ILE A 41 -4.98 -0.06 33.20
N VAL A 42 -4.56 -1.34 33.19
CA VAL A 42 -3.18 -1.74 33.46
C VAL A 42 -2.73 -2.71 32.38
N ILE A 43 -1.67 -2.35 31.67
CA ILE A 43 -1.06 -3.16 30.63
C ILE A 43 0.34 -3.53 31.09
N GLN A 44 0.62 -4.82 31.18
CA GLN A 44 1.90 -5.37 31.62
C GLN A 44 2.57 -6.13 30.47
N VAL A 45 3.90 -6.05 30.41
CA VAL A 45 4.72 -6.88 29.52
C VAL A 45 5.53 -7.86 30.34
N HIS A 46 5.61 -9.10 29.87
CA HIS A 46 6.34 -10.18 30.51
C HIS A 46 7.51 -10.58 29.61
N ASN A 47 8.72 -10.18 29.99
CA ASN A 47 9.96 -10.55 29.29
C ASN A 47 10.48 -11.92 29.77
N ASP A 48 11.21 -12.63 28.91
CA ASP A 48 11.76 -13.95 29.22
C ASP A 48 12.95 -13.85 30.20
N PRO A 49 12.85 -14.45 31.40
CA PRO A 49 13.96 -14.47 32.35
C PRO A 49 15.21 -15.20 31.81
N GLY A 50 15.01 -16.17 30.93
CA GLY A 50 16.03 -17.01 30.33
C GLY A 50 16.67 -16.44 29.06
N CYS A 51 16.24 -15.27 28.58
CA CYS A 51 16.79 -14.74 27.33
C CYS A 51 18.26 -14.30 27.48
N SER A 52 19.07 -14.67 26.49
CA SER A 52 20.51 -14.42 26.45
C SER A 52 20.96 -13.59 25.24
N SER A 53 20.68 -14.05 24.00
CA SER A 53 21.30 -13.50 22.77
C SER A 53 20.36 -13.31 21.58
N ALA A 54 19.07 -13.64 21.67
CA ALA A 54 18.13 -13.54 20.55
C ALA A 54 16.84 -12.82 20.97
N PRO A 55 16.86 -11.47 21.10
CA PRO A 55 15.79 -10.72 21.77
C PRO A 55 14.40 -10.96 21.17
N TYR A 56 14.33 -11.17 19.85
CA TYR A 56 13.11 -11.40 19.09
C TYR A 56 12.64 -12.87 19.02
N SER A 57 13.42 -13.82 19.52
CA SER A 57 13.07 -15.25 19.51
C SER A 57 12.67 -15.76 20.90
N CYS A 58 12.92 -14.98 21.93
CA CYS A 58 12.62 -15.31 23.32
C CYS A 58 11.12 -15.18 23.63
N ALA A 59 10.67 -15.84 24.70
CA ALA A 59 9.26 -15.85 25.06
C ALA A 59 8.82 -14.45 25.54
N ARG A 60 7.66 -13.99 25.09
CA ARG A 60 7.12 -12.72 25.56
C ARG A 60 5.60 -12.78 25.55
N SER A 61 4.98 -12.12 26.51
CA SER A 61 3.52 -12.02 26.59
C SER A 61 3.10 -10.66 27.13
N VAL A 62 1.85 -10.29 26.86
CA VAL A 62 1.24 -9.05 27.36
C VAL A 62 0.00 -9.43 28.16
N SER A 63 -0.16 -8.84 29.33
CA SER A 63 -1.37 -9.00 30.14
C SER A 63 -2.08 -7.66 30.29
N LEU A 64 -3.40 -7.69 30.13
CA LEU A 64 -4.27 -6.54 30.30
C LEU A 64 -5.21 -6.81 31.49
N PHE A 65 -5.26 -5.85 32.39
CA PHE A 65 -6.19 -5.80 33.50
C PHE A 65 -7.03 -4.54 33.34
N LEU A 66 -8.34 -4.75 33.30
CA LEU A 66 -9.34 -3.70 33.09
C LEU A 66 -10.23 -3.58 34.34
N PRO A 67 -11.15 -2.61 34.42
CA PRO A 67 -11.96 -2.39 35.62
C PRO A 67 -12.83 -3.59 36.01
N TRP A 68 -13.09 -4.50 35.07
CA TRP A 68 -13.70 -5.80 35.35
C TRP A 68 -12.64 -6.83 35.75
N GLU A 69 -12.94 -7.66 36.75
CA GLU A 69 -12.01 -8.69 37.20
C GLU A 69 -11.73 -9.72 36.11
N GLY A 70 -10.45 -9.90 35.77
CA GLY A 70 -9.96 -10.95 34.89
C GLY A 70 -8.76 -10.52 34.06
N GLU A 71 -7.77 -11.40 33.92
CA GLU A 71 -6.60 -11.18 33.05
C GLU A 71 -6.96 -11.57 31.61
N ILE A 72 -6.77 -10.64 30.66
CA ILE A 72 -6.54 -11.01 29.26
C ILE A 72 -5.03 -11.19 29.10
N ARG A 73 -4.59 -12.38 28.67
CA ARG A 73 -3.17 -12.65 28.38
C ARG A 73 -3.00 -12.96 26.90
N LEU A 74 -2.14 -12.19 26.24
CA LEU A 74 -1.73 -12.33 24.84
C LEU A 74 -0.37 -13.03 24.80
N GLN A 75 -0.32 -14.19 24.16
CA GLN A 75 0.90 -14.97 23.96
C GLN A 75 1.10 -15.26 22.47
N LYS A 76 2.26 -15.79 22.09
CA LYS A 76 2.60 -16.11 20.69
C LYS A 76 1.54 -16.95 19.97
N SER A 77 1.01 -17.99 20.61
CA SER A 77 0.07 -18.94 19.97
C SER A 77 -1.33 -18.96 20.62
N ASN A 78 -1.54 -18.23 21.70
CA ASN A 78 -2.76 -18.33 22.49
C ASN A 78 -3.17 -16.97 23.07
N VAL A 79 -4.48 -16.76 23.14
CA VAL A 79 -5.09 -15.63 23.83
C VAL A 79 -6.00 -16.20 24.89
N THR A 80 -5.82 -15.80 26.15
CA THR A 80 -6.62 -16.33 27.25
C THR A 80 -7.34 -15.23 28.03
N PHE A 81 -8.55 -15.52 28.50
CA PHE A 81 -9.24 -14.71 29.51
C PHE A 81 -9.51 -15.56 30.74
N LYS A 82 -9.06 -15.09 31.93
CA LYS A 82 -9.13 -15.85 33.19
C LYS A 82 -8.51 -17.26 33.07
N GLY A 83 -7.42 -17.36 32.30
CA GLY A 83 -6.73 -18.63 32.02
C GLY A 83 -7.41 -19.56 31.01
N GLN A 84 -8.58 -19.22 30.47
CA GLN A 84 -9.27 -20.00 29.44
C GLN A 84 -8.92 -19.47 28.04
N SER A 85 -8.59 -20.36 27.10
CA SER A 85 -8.28 -19.99 25.71
C SER A 85 -9.52 -19.44 25.00
N LEU A 86 -9.34 -18.36 24.25
CA LEU A 86 -10.36 -17.70 23.45
C LEU A 86 -10.22 -18.04 21.97
N GLN A 87 -11.34 -18.16 21.28
CA GLN A 87 -11.41 -18.15 19.82
C GLN A 87 -11.70 -16.73 19.37
N LEU A 88 -10.85 -16.17 18.50
CA LEU A 88 -11.01 -14.83 17.95
C LEU A 88 -11.78 -14.86 16.63
N PRO A 89 -12.60 -13.84 16.31
CA PRO A 89 -12.85 -12.64 17.12
C PRO A 89 -13.72 -12.93 18.36
N HIS A 90 -13.51 -12.17 19.43
CA HIS A 90 -14.25 -12.31 20.69
C HIS A 90 -14.50 -10.95 21.33
N ASN A 91 -15.65 -10.77 21.98
CA ASN A 91 -15.96 -9.57 22.75
C ASN A 91 -15.98 -9.91 24.24
N ILE A 92 -15.22 -9.15 25.03
CA ILE A 92 -15.21 -9.23 26.49
C ILE A 92 -15.69 -7.88 27.02
N HIS A 93 -16.92 -7.84 27.51
CA HIS A 93 -17.56 -6.59 27.94
C HIS A 93 -17.53 -5.52 26.84
N ASP A 94 -16.77 -4.46 27.04
CA ASP A 94 -16.58 -3.30 26.17
C ASP A 94 -15.30 -3.37 25.31
N VAL A 95 -14.61 -4.51 25.36
CA VAL A 95 -13.37 -4.76 24.62
C VAL A 95 -13.58 -5.80 23.53
N GLU A 96 -13.14 -5.45 22.34
CA GLU A 96 -13.11 -6.34 21.18
C GLU A 96 -11.70 -6.90 20.99
N LEU A 97 -11.62 -8.21 20.81
CA LEU A 97 -10.40 -8.93 20.46
C LEU A 97 -10.54 -9.53 19.07
N GLU A 98 -9.63 -9.21 18.17
CA GLU A 98 -9.63 -9.73 16.81
C GLU A 98 -8.22 -10.11 16.35
N ARG A 99 -8.13 -10.99 15.35
CA ARG A 99 -6.87 -11.33 14.70
C ARG A 99 -6.88 -10.78 13.29
N ILE A 100 -5.89 -9.97 12.95
CA ILE A 100 -5.69 -9.39 11.63
C ILE A 100 -4.25 -9.67 11.22
N ALA A 101 -4.06 -10.41 10.12
CA ALA A 101 -2.76 -10.93 9.73
C ALA A 101 -2.04 -11.61 10.92
N GLN A 102 -0.83 -11.18 11.28
CA GLN A 102 -0.07 -11.67 12.44
C GLN A 102 -0.43 -10.99 13.77
N TYR A 103 -1.31 -9.99 13.76
CA TYR A 103 -1.64 -9.18 14.93
C TYR A 103 -2.83 -9.74 15.69
N VAL A 104 -2.75 -9.68 17.03
CA VAL A 104 -3.93 -9.70 17.90
C VAL A 104 -4.21 -8.26 18.31
N LEU A 105 -5.37 -7.75 17.91
CA LEU A 105 -5.84 -6.44 18.31
C LEU A 105 -6.74 -6.57 19.53
N VAL A 106 -6.56 -5.66 20.49
CA VAL A 106 -7.44 -5.47 21.63
C VAL A 106 -7.90 -4.02 21.61
N THR A 107 -9.17 -3.79 21.33
CA THR A 107 -9.73 -2.46 21.11
C THR A 107 -10.84 -2.17 22.11
N GLN A 108 -10.73 -1.04 22.79
CA GLN A 108 -11.81 -0.42 23.55
C GLN A 108 -12.19 0.88 22.83
N GLN A 109 -13.42 0.98 22.31
CA GLN A 109 -13.81 2.01 21.31
C GLN A 109 -13.44 3.45 21.69
N HIS A 110 -13.55 3.83 22.96
CA HIS A 110 -13.24 5.17 23.49
C HIS A 110 -12.02 5.18 24.43
N GLY A 111 -11.31 4.06 24.54
CA GLY A 111 -10.24 3.87 25.51
C GLY A 111 -8.86 3.81 24.88
N PHE A 112 -8.58 2.67 24.24
CA PHE A 112 -7.27 2.37 23.67
C PHE A 112 -7.38 1.32 22.56
N THR A 113 -6.33 1.24 21.76
CA THR A 113 -6.06 0.11 20.86
C THR A 113 -4.67 -0.44 21.15
N LEU A 114 -4.60 -1.73 21.42
CA LEU A 114 -3.35 -2.47 21.54
C LEU A 114 -3.22 -3.44 20.36
N ALA A 115 -2.09 -3.41 19.67
CA ALA A 115 -1.69 -4.45 18.72
C ALA A 115 -0.50 -5.24 19.25
N TRP A 116 -0.67 -6.56 19.26
CA TRP A 116 0.36 -7.53 19.60
C TRP A 116 0.79 -8.29 18.35
N ASP A 117 2.03 -8.12 17.91
CA ASP A 117 2.61 -8.92 16.81
C ASP A 117 3.02 -10.29 17.36
N SER A 118 2.24 -11.32 17.02
CA SER A 118 2.51 -12.68 17.49
C SER A 118 3.80 -13.29 16.92
N HIS A 119 4.36 -12.75 15.85
CA HIS A 119 5.59 -13.24 15.23
C HIS A 119 6.84 -12.66 15.89
N THR A 120 6.90 -11.33 16.04
CA THR A 120 8.08 -10.61 16.58
C THR A 120 7.98 -10.28 18.07
N SER A 121 6.80 -10.47 18.68
CA SER A 121 6.50 -10.06 20.05
C SER A 121 6.60 -8.54 20.29
N SER A 122 6.41 -7.75 19.25
CA SER A 122 6.28 -6.29 19.36
C SER A 122 4.89 -5.90 19.87
N VAL A 123 4.83 -4.84 20.68
CA VAL A 123 3.61 -4.29 21.28
C VAL A 123 3.48 -2.83 20.83
N TYR A 124 2.29 -2.47 20.34
CA TYR A 124 1.94 -1.10 19.98
C TYR A 124 0.68 -0.70 20.73
N ILE A 125 0.73 0.43 21.45
CA ILE A 125 -0.38 0.92 22.26
C ILE A 125 -0.71 2.34 21.80
N LYS A 126 -1.95 2.57 21.38
CA LYS A 126 -2.50 3.89 21.08
C LYS A 126 -3.59 4.18 22.11
N MET A 127 -3.46 5.29 22.83
CA MET A 127 -4.44 5.74 23.84
C MET A 127 -5.37 6.80 23.25
N SER A 128 -6.60 6.83 23.73
CA SER A 128 -7.54 7.94 23.46
C SER A 128 -6.98 9.26 23.99
N PRO A 129 -7.23 10.41 23.32
CA PRO A 129 -6.86 11.73 23.81
C PRO A 129 -7.38 12.06 25.23
N GLU A 130 -8.39 11.34 25.72
CA GLU A 130 -8.90 11.47 27.09
C GLU A 130 -7.88 11.07 28.19
N TYR A 131 -6.82 10.35 27.81
CA TYR A 131 -5.76 9.90 28.72
C TYR A 131 -4.51 10.80 28.72
N VAL A 132 -4.52 11.93 28.01
CA VAL A 132 -3.38 12.87 27.97
C VAL A 132 -3.00 13.30 29.39
N GLY A 133 -1.73 13.09 29.76
CA GLY A 133 -1.16 13.40 31.08
C GLY A 133 -1.64 12.52 32.23
N ARG A 134 -2.46 11.49 31.96
CA ARG A 134 -3.00 10.57 32.99
C ARG A 134 -2.25 9.24 33.05
N THR A 135 -1.55 8.89 31.98
CA THR A 135 -0.84 7.61 31.92
C THR A 135 0.42 7.64 32.79
N CYS A 136 0.85 6.47 33.21
CA CYS A 136 2.09 6.26 33.93
C CYS A 136 2.60 4.84 33.66
N GLY A 137 3.91 4.62 33.71
CA GLY A 137 4.52 3.33 33.41
C GLY A 137 5.78 3.49 32.59
N LEU A 138 6.24 2.40 32.00
CA LEU A 138 7.35 2.43 31.04
C LEU A 138 7.04 3.25 29.77
N CYS A 139 5.77 3.43 29.42
CA CYS A 139 5.36 4.23 28.26
C CYS A 139 5.33 5.74 28.51
N GLY A 140 5.73 6.22 29.70
CA GLY A 140 5.71 7.65 30.02
C GLY A 140 4.33 8.14 30.46
N ASN A 141 4.10 9.45 30.33
CA ASN A 141 2.90 10.09 30.87
C ASN A 141 1.91 10.62 29.80
N PHE A 142 2.29 10.60 28.51
CA PHE A 142 1.46 10.96 27.37
C PHE A 142 1.00 12.43 27.40
N ASN A 143 1.95 13.36 27.52
CA ASN A 143 1.66 14.80 27.56
C ASN A 143 2.36 15.61 26.45
N ALA A 144 3.00 14.93 25.49
CA ALA A 144 3.83 15.50 24.44
C ALA A 144 5.16 16.12 24.90
N ASP A 145 5.67 15.79 26.10
CA ASP A 145 6.97 16.23 26.62
C ASP A 145 7.89 15.05 26.98
N VAL A 146 8.89 14.79 26.13
CA VAL A 146 9.86 13.71 26.36
C VAL A 146 10.72 13.89 27.63
N GLN A 147 10.79 15.09 28.21
CA GLN A 147 11.67 15.37 29.35
C GLN A 147 11.13 14.85 30.67
N ASP A 148 9.83 14.58 30.78
CA ASP A 148 9.17 14.11 32.01
C ASP A 148 8.60 12.70 31.91
N ASP A 149 8.98 11.96 30.88
CA ASP A 149 8.58 10.56 30.69
C ASP A 149 9.18 9.59 31.71
N LEU A 150 10.40 9.87 32.18
CA LEU A 150 11.15 8.99 33.10
C LEU A 150 10.75 9.21 34.56
N ARG A 151 9.47 9.03 34.86
CA ARG A 151 8.91 9.09 36.22
C ARG A 151 8.78 7.70 36.83
N THR A 152 9.42 7.48 37.97
CA THR A 152 9.37 6.20 38.68
C THR A 152 7.96 5.92 39.24
N SER A 153 7.69 4.66 39.58
CA SER A 153 6.42 4.24 40.20
C SER A 153 6.11 4.92 41.54
N TYR A 154 7.14 5.41 42.24
CA TYR A 154 7.04 6.18 43.48
C TYR A 154 7.11 7.71 43.25
N GLY A 155 7.01 8.16 42.00
CA GLY A 155 6.75 9.55 41.64
C GLY A 155 7.97 10.45 41.48
N LEU A 156 9.19 9.92 41.41
CA LEU A 156 10.43 10.68 41.22
C LEU A 156 10.86 10.68 39.75
N TYR A 157 11.29 11.84 39.25
CA TYR A 157 11.92 11.95 37.92
C TYR A 157 13.40 11.58 38.00
N THR A 158 13.86 10.76 37.06
CA THR A 158 15.26 10.30 37.04
C THR A 158 15.78 10.15 35.61
N GLN A 159 17.08 10.40 35.42
CA GLN A 159 17.78 10.07 34.16
C GLN A 159 18.41 8.68 34.21
N ASP A 160 18.41 8.01 35.37
CA ASP A 160 18.88 6.63 35.51
C ASP A 160 17.78 5.67 35.04
N LEU A 161 17.96 5.15 33.83
CA LEU A 161 17.05 4.17 33.21
C LEU A 161 16.89 2.89 34.04
N ALA A 162 17.91 2.48 34.79
CA ALA A 162 17.80 1.30 35.66
C ALA A 162 16.87 1.61 36.83
N MET A 163 17.04 2.77 37.48
CA MET A 163 16.15 3.23 38.55
C MET A 163 14.71 3.36 38.06
N PHE A 164 14.51 3.99 36.89
CA PHE A 164 13.20 4.11 36.25
C PHE A 164 12.57 2.74 35.97
N GLY A 165 13.24 1.89 35.18
CA GLY A 165 12.70 0.61 34.74
C GLY A 165 12.44 -0.38 35.87
N ASN A 166 13.36 -0.49 36.84
CA ASN A 166 13.18 -1.37 38.00
C ASN A 166 12.01 -0.94 38.89
N SER A 167 11.69 0.37 38.95
CA SER A 167 10.57 0.85 39.77
C SER A 167 9.21 0.33 39.28
N TRP A 168 9.10 -0.01 38.00
CA TRP A 168 7.90 -0.53 37.35
C TRP A 168 7.85 -2.05 37.28
N ALA A 169 8.73 -2.75 38.00
CA ALA A 169 8.73 -4.22 38.08
C ALA A 169 7.51 -4.73 38.84
N GLU A 170 6.87 -5.76 38.29
CA GLU A 170 5.69 -6.43 38.87
C GLU A 170 6.09 -7.78 39.46
N VAL A 171 5.49 -8.13 40.60
CA VAL A 171 5.77 -9.41 41.29
C VAL A 171 4.77 -10.46 40.81
N GLU A 172 5.27 -11.48 40.12
CA GLU A 172 4.44 -12.64 39.75
C GLU A 172 4.45 -13.66 40.90
N PRO A 173 3.28 -14.11 41.42
CA PRO A 173 3.18 -14.92 42.63
C PRO A 173 3.97 -16.25 42.62
N GLN A 174 4.32 -16.75 41.43
CA GLN A 174 4.97 -18.04 41.21
C GLN A 174 6.44 -17.95 40.77
N LEU A 175 6.99 -16.74 40.56
CA LEU A 175 8.40 -16.56 40.20
C LEU A 175 9.25 -16.05 41.36
N ALA A 176 10.55 -16.34 41.30
CA ALA A 176 11.55 -15.72 42.17
C ALA A 176 11.52 -14.19 42.00
N SER A 177 11.99 -13.47 43.03
CA SER A 177 12.09 -12.01 43.00
C SER A 177 12.80 -11.53 41.73
N CYS A 178 12.21 -10.52 41.08
CA CYS A 178 12.71 -9.97 39.82
C CYS A 178 14.18 -9.51 39.95
N PRO A 179 15.12 -10.01 39.13
CA PRO A 179 16.48 -9.51 39.13
C PRO A 179 16.54 -8.01 38.83
N ILE A 180 17.18 -7.26 39.73
CA ILE A 180 17.38 -5.82 39.60
C ILE A 180 18.45 -5.55 38.55
N VAL A 181 18.14 -4.69 37.57
CA VAL A 181 19.14 -4.17 36.63
C VAL A 181 20.00 -3.12 37.36
N PRO A 182 21.33 -3.25 37.40
CA PRO A 182 22.17 -2.28 38.11
C PRO A 182 22.18 -0.92 37.39
N SER A 183 22.31 0.19 38.14
CA SER A 183 22.61 1.50 37.55
C SER A 183 23.88 1.45 36.70
N GLU A 184 23.94 2.26 35.64
CA GLU A 184 25.06 2.29 34.68
C GLU A 184 25.38 0.93 34.01
N TYR A 185 24.35 0.10 33.79
CA TYR A 185 24.53 -1.15 33.03
C TYR A 185 25.19 -0.88 31.66
N PRO A 186 26.17 -1.69 31.25
CA PRO A 186 26.91 -1.43 30.03
C PRO A 186 26.01 -1.58 28.79
N SER A 187 26.26 -0.77 27.76
CA SER A 187 25.66 -1.00 26.45
C SER A 187 26.05 -2.39 25.94
N PRO A 188 25.14 -3.14 25.27
CA PRO A 188 25.47 -4.41 24.64
C PRO A 188 26.68 -4.35 23.70
N CYS A 189 26.95 -3.19 23.11
CA CYS A 189 28.07 -2.99 22.19
C CYS A 189 29.42 -2.74 22.89
N SER A 190 29.43 -2.53 24.21
CA SER A 190 30.66 -2.15 24.94
C SER A 190 31.73 -3.24 24.96
N VAL A 191 31.33 -4.50 24.76
CA VAL A 191 32.20 -5.68 24.80
C VAL A 191 32.66 -6.15 23.41
N GLN A 192 32.22 -5.48 22.35
CA GLN A 192 32.48 -5.90 20.97
C GLN A 192 33.76 -5.29 20.39
N ASP A 193 34.40 -6.01 19.46
CA ASP A 193 35.61 -5.52 18.80
C ASP A 193 35.31 -4.42 17.75
N SER A 194 36.34 -3.66 17.39
CA SER A 194 36.18 -2.52 16.47
C SER A 194 35.74 -2.93 15.06
N HIS A 195 36.12 -4.12 14.58
CA HIS A 195 35.73 -4.59 13.25
C HIS A 195 34.26 -5.03 13.22
N PHE A 196 33.79 -5.69 14.28
CA PHE A 196 32.37 -6.00 14.46
C PHE A 196 31.52 -4.73 14.52
N MET A 197 31.96 -3.71 15.26
CA MET A 197 31.24 -2.43 15.37
C MET A 197 31.15 -1.64 14.06
N LEU A 198 32.13 -1.78 13.15
CA LEU A 198 32.01 -1.20 11.81
C LEU A 198 30.86 -1.84 11.02
N LYS A 199 30.73 -3.16 11.07
CA LYS A 199 29.62 -3.88 10.41
C LYS A 199 28.26 -3.49 10.99
N VAL A 200 28.17 -3.37 12.32
CA VAL A 200 26.93 -2.91 12.99
C VAL A 200 26.54 -1.52 12.47
N ARG A 201 27.49 -0.59 12.38
CA ARG A 201 27.22 0.76 11.86
C ARG A 201 26.80 0.76 10.39
N GLU A 202 27.47 -0.03 9.55
CA GLU A 202 27.11 -0.16 8.13
C GLU A 202 25.67 -0.69 7.97
N VAL A 203 25.31 -1.72 8.72
CA VAL A 203 23.96 -2.31 8.67
C VAL A 203 22.90 -1.32 9.18
N CYS A 204 23.13 -0.65 10.32
CA CYS A 204 22.17 0.31 10.85
C CYS A 204 22.07 1.59 10.00
N ALA A 205 23.13 1.94 9.25
CA ALA A 205 23.11 3.08 8.34
C ALA A 205 22.20 2.88 7.12
N MET A 206 21.73 1.64 6.83
CA MET A 206 20.72 1.42 5.78
C MET A 206 19.45 2.24 6.00
N LEU A 207 19.11 2.56 7.26
CA LEU A 207 17.98 3.44 7.57
C LEU A 207 18.16 4.87 7.05
N LEU A 208 19.38 5.28 6.66
CA LEU A 208 19.68 6.62 6.14
C LEU A 208 19.54 6.74 4.61
N ASP A 209 19.41 5.61 3.92
CA ASP A 209 19.36 5.51 2.47
C ASP A 209 17.94 5.27 1.96
N GLU A 210 17.77 5.30 0.63
CA GLU A 210 16.49 4.92 0.02
C GLU A 210 16.21 3.42 0.25
N PRO A 211 14.95 3.01 0.47
CA PRO A 211 13.72 3.81 0.40
C PRO A 211 13.33 4.53 1.71
N PHE A 212 14.06 4.31 2.81
CA PHE A 212 13.70 4.82 4.14
C PHE A 212 13.84 6.33 4.29
N ARG A 213 14.68 6.95 3.45
CA ARG A 213 14.93 8.40 3.45
C ARG A 213 13.66 9.24 3.30
N ALA A 214 12.67 8.77 2.57
CA ALA A 214 11.39 9.46 2.38
C ALA A 214 10.62 9.71 3.71
N CYS A 215 10.89 8.92 4.75
CA CYS A 215 10.22 8.99 6.05
C CYS A 215 10.92 9.91 7.06
N HIS A 216 12.17 10.32 6.83
CA HIS A 216 13.00 11.01 7.83
C HIS A 216 12.43 12.34 8.33
N GLU A 217 11.59 12.99 7.53
CA GLU A 217 10.89 14.22 7.91
C GLU A 217 9.82 13.99 8.99
N PHE A 218 9.26 12.77 9.04
CA PHE A 218 8.14 12.42 9.91
C PHE A 218 8.56 11.54 11.10
N VAL A 219 9.53 10.65 10.89
CA VAL A 219 10.06 9.76 11.92
C VAL A 219 11.58 9.81 11.92
N SER A 220 12.16 10.20 13.04
CA SER A 220 13.62 10.24 13.22
C SER A 220 14.22 8.83 13.12
N PRO A 221 15.19 8.57 12.23
CA PRO A 221 15.83 7.27 12.13
C PRO A 221 16.77 6.96 13.32
N PHE A 222 17.21 7.97 14.07
CA PHE A 222 18.28 7.81 15.07
C PHE A 222 17.90 6.89 16.24
N SER A 223 16.66 6.94 16.72
CA SER A 223 16.16 6.03 17.77
C SER A 223 16.22 4.56 17.32
N TYR A 224 15.84 4.32 16.06
CA TYR A 224 15.84 2.99 15.45
C TYR A 224 17.25 2.52 15.10
N MET A 225 18.17 3.42 14.74
CA MET A 225 19.60 3.10 14.59
C MET A 225 20.26 2.72 15.94
N ALA A 226 19.87 3.38 17.02
CA ALA A 226 20.34 3.03 18.37
C ALA A 226 19.82 1.65 18.79
N SER A 227 18.53 1.39 18.57
CA SER A 227 17.91 0.07 18.74
C SER A 227 18.58 -1.03 17.91
N CYS A 228 18.80 -0.76 16.62
CA CYS A 228 19.54 -1.62 15.71
C CYS A 228 20.92 -1.98 16.27
N SER A 229 21.65 -0.99 16.77
CA SER A 229 22.99 -1.22 17.35
C SER A 229 22.91 -2.15 18.57
N ASN A 230 21.97 -1.91 19.49
CA ASN A 230 21.77 -2.75 20.67
C ASN A 230 21.43 -4.20 20.29
N ASP A 231 20.48 -4.40 19.37
CA ASP A 231 20.02 -5.73 18.96
C ASP A 231 21.10 -6.51 18.21
N LEU A 232 21.82 -5.86 17.28
CA LEU A 232 22.91 -6.49 16.55
C LEU A 232 24.11 -6.81 17.44
N CYS A 233 24.39 -6.01 18.47
CA CYS A 233 25.44 -6.32 19.44
C CYS A 233 25.09 -7.48 20.38
N LEU A 234 23.80 -7.79 20.58
CA LEU A 234 23.35 -8.95 21.34
C LEU A 234 23.33 -10.24 20.51
N SER A 235 22.93 -10.14 19.24
CA SER A 235 22.55 -11.30 18.41
C SER A 235 23.42 -11.52 17.17
N GLY A 236 24.25 -10.55 16.81
CA GLY A 236 25.03 -10.52 15.57
C GLY A 236 24.24 -9.99 14.36
N PRO A 237 24.94 -9.62 13.27
CA PRO A 237 24.34 -9.17 12.01
C PRO A 237 23.77 -10.35 11.20
N ASN A 238 22.79 -11.05 11.78
CA ASN A 238 22.01 -12.06 11.08
C ASN A 238 20.87 -11.42 10.27
N GLY A 239 20.57 -11.97 9.09
CA GLY A 239 19.49 -11.51 8.21
C GLY A 239 18.14 -11.34 8.92
N ASP A 240 17.75 -12.27 9.80
CA ASP A 240 16.47 -12.19 10.52
C ASP A 240 16.37 -10.95 11.42
N VAL A 241 17.43 -10.65 12.16
CA VAL A 241 17.46 -9.49 13.07
C VAL A 241 17.51 -8.20 12.24
N VAL A 242 18.27 -8.24 11.14
CA VAL A 242 18.32 -7.17 10.14
C VAL A 242 16.92 -6.84 9.61
N CYS A 243 16.15 -7.84 9.20
CA CYS A 243 14.81 -7.60 8.68
C CYS A 243 13.84 -7.13 9.76
N ARG A 244 14.00 -7.58 11.01
CA ARG A 244 13.15 -7.17 12.14
C ARG A 244 13.35 -5.71 12.50
N MET A 245 14.57 -5.18 12.61
CA MET A 245 14.72 -3.75 12.94
C MET A 245 14.27 -2.83 11.80
N LEU A 246 14.51 -3.22 10.53
CA LEU A 246 14.02 -2.44 9.39
C LEU A 246 12.49 -2.41 9.37
N THR A 247 11.86 -3.53 9.71
CA THR A 247 10.39 -3.62 9.83
C THR A 247 9.86 -2.68 10.91
N GLU A 248 10.53 -2.55 12.07
CA GLU A 248 10.09 -1.64 13.13
C GLU A 248 10.14 -0.16 12.70
N TYR A 249 11.17 0.24 11.94
CA TYR A 249 11.20 1.59 11.36
C TYR A 249 10.13 1.77 10.28
N ALA A 250 9.95 0.80 9.38
CA ALA A 250 8.91 0.84 8.36
C ALA A 250 7.50 0.98 8.98
N ARG A 251 7.22 0.26 10.08
CA ARG A 251 5.96 0.38 10.84
C ARG A 251 5.79 1.75 11.49
N ALA A 252 6.87 2.31 12.04
CA ALA A 252 6.83 3.66 12.61
C ALA A 252 6.46 4.70 11.54
N CYS A 253 7.05 4.58 10.35
CA CYS A 253 6.73 5.38 9.17
C CYS A 253 5.26 5.21 8.74
N ALA A 254 4.79 3.97 8.66
CA ALA A 254 3.42 3.66 8.30
C ALA A 254 2.40 4.21 9.32
N HIS A 255 2.70 4.16 10.62
CA HIS A 255 1.88 4.77 11.67
C HIS A 255 1.92 6.30 11.66
N ALA A 256 2.90 6.91 10.98
CA ALA A 256 2.96 8.34 10.69
C ALA A 256 2.31 8.68 9.34
N GLU A 257 1.50 7.77 8.78
CA GLU A 257 0.83 7.90 7.48
C GLU A 257 1.81 8.03 6.30
N ARG A 258 2.99 7.43 6.43
CA ARG A 258 4.06 7.42 5.41
C ARG A 258 4.58 5.99 5.25
N SER A 259 3.75 5.10 4.72
CA SER A 259 4.20 3.73 4.44
C SER A 259 5.39 3.75 3.49
N VAL A 260 6.39 2.92 3.79
CA VAL A 260 7.54 2.72 2.89
C VAL A 260 7.25 1.45 2.11
N ASP A 261 6.30 1.50 1.18
CA ASP A 261 5.93 0.33 0.39
C ASP A 261 7.12 -0.20 -0.44
N GLY A 262 7.13 -1.49 -0.80
CA GLY A 262 8.15 -2.05 -1.69
C GLY A 262 9.59 -2.15 -1.15
N TRP A 263 9.87 -1.72 0.09
CA TRP A 263 11.24 -1.76 0.63
C TRP A 263 11.86 -3.16 0.68
N ARG A 264 11.02 -4.20 0.87
CA ARG A 264 11.46 -5.61 0.84
C ARG A 264 11.91 -6.07 -0.54
N ALA A 265 11.44 -5.43 -1.62
CA ALA A 265 11.93 -5.71 -2.97
C ALA A 265 13.35 -5.15 -3.18
N HIS A 266 13.67 -4.02 -2.54
CA HIS A 266 15.01 -3.43 -2.54
C HIS A 266 16.00 -4.23 -1.66
N ILE A 267 15.49 -5.01 -0.72
CA ILE A 267 16.28 -5.82 0.23
C ILE A 267 15.74 -7.27 0.21
N PRO A 268 16.04 -8.07 -0.84
CA PRO A 268 15.37 -9.36 -1.10
C PRO A 268 15.49 -10.39 0.03
N GLN A 269 16.54 -10.32 0.85
CA GLN A 269 16.70 -11.18 2.03
C GLN A 269 15.62 -10.94 3.11
N CYS A 270 14.88 -9.83 3.01
CA CYS A 270 13.75 -9.49 3.88
C CYS A 270 12.39 -9.71 3.22
N ALA A 271 12.34 -10.39 2.06
CA ALA A 271 11.11 -10.79 1.42
C ALA A 271 10.27 -11.67 2.36
N MET A 272 8.96 -11.44 2.36
CA MET A 272 8.01 -12.17 3.19
C MET A 272 7.26 -13.18 2.32
N GLU A 273 7.18 -14.42 2.80
CA GLU A 273 6.37 -15.45 2.18
C GLU A 273 4.97 -15.42 2.79
N CYS A 274 3.96 -15.30 1.93
CA CYS A 274 2.57 -15.42 2.33
C CYS A 274 2.01 -16.80 1.98
N PRO A 275 0.99 -17.28 2.73
CA PRO A 275 0.18 -18.41 2.30
C PRO A 275 -0.35 -18.20 0.88
N THR A 276 -0.66 -19.30 0.17
CA THR A 276 -1.22 -19.24 -1.19
C THR A 276 -2.42 -18.29 -1.24
N ASP A 277 -2.50 -17.48 -2.30
CA ASP A 277 -3.56 -16.50 -2.57
C ASP A 277 -3.54 -15.22 -1.71
N LEU A 278 -2.50 -15.01 -0.90
CA LEU A 278 -2.28 -13.77 -0.15
C LEU A 278 -0.99 -13.06 -0.61
N VAL A 279 -1.00 -11.73 -0.53
CA VAL A 279 0.14 -10.85 -0.85
C VAL A 279 0.53 -10.06 0.38
N TYR A 280 1.84 -9.93 0.62
CA TYR A 280 2.33 -9.13 1.73
C TYR A 280 2.17 -7.64 1.41
N ARG A 281 1.60 -6.87 2.34
CA ARG A 281 1.50 -5.41 2.27
C ARG A 281 2.16 -4.81 3.49
N GLU A 282 2.91 -3.72 3.30
CA GLU A 282 3.49 -2.95 4.40
C GLU A 282 2.44 -2.12 5.14
N CYS A 283 1.33 -1.82 4.45
CA CYS A 283 0.24 -1.08 5.03
C CYS A 283 -1.13 -1.47 4.47
N ILE A 284 -2.01 -1.97 5.33
CA ILE A 284 -3.47 -1.96 5.10
C ILE A 284 -4.15 -1.28 6.29
N THR A 285 -5.27 -0.62 6.02
CA THR A 285 -6.16 -0.09 7.06
C THR A 285 -6.53 -1.15 8.08
N CYS A 286 -6.75 -0.77 9.34
CA CYS A 286 -7.08 -1.71 10.43
C CYS A 286 -8.43 -2.43 10.32
N CYS A 287 -9.15 -2.26 9.22
CA CYS A 287 -10.36 -3.00 8.91
C CYS A 287 -10.24 -3.53 7.47
N PRO A 288 -9.33 -4.48 7.21
CA PRO A 288 -9.29 -5.14 5.92
C PRO A 288 -10.64 -5.80 5.69
N ALA A 289 -11.16 -5.66 4.47
CA ALA A 289 -12.44 -6.27 4.14
C ALA A 289 -12.37 -7.79 4.32
N SER A 290 -13.41 -8.34 4.94
CA SER A 290 -13.55 -9.78 5.15
C SER A 290 -14.92 -10.20 4.64
N CYS A 291 -15.04 -11.45 4.14
CA CYS A 291 -16.26 -11.96 3.52
C CYS A 291 -17.53 -11.89 4.38
N ASN A 292 -17.43 -11.55 5.67
CA ASN A 292 -18.55 -11.59 6.62
C ASN A 292 -18.81 -10.28 7.38
N VAL A 293 -18.04 -9.20 7.16
CA VAL A 293 -18.23 -7.97 7.95
C VAL A 293 -17.92 -6.67 7.18
N ASP A 294 -18.95 -5.87 6.94
CA ASP A 294 -18.81 -4.43 6.66
C ASP A 294 -18.41 -3.71 7.95
N ARG A 295 -17.23 -3.08 7.98
CA ARG A 295 -16.78 -2.28 9.14
C ARG A 295 -16.30 -0.91 8.69
N MET A 296 -16.73 0.11 9.42
CA MET A 296 -16.11 1.43 9.37
C MET A 296 -14.96 1.46 10.38
N CYS A 297 -13.76 1.83 9.95
CA CYS A 297 -12.67 2.13 10.88
C CYS A 297 -12.93 3.48 11.54
N ILE A 298 -12.88 3.52 12.87
CA ILE A 298 -12.98 4.75 13.67
C ILE A 298 -11.55 5.19 14.04
N ASP A 299 -11.30 6.50 14.09
CA ASP A 299 -10.01 7.19 14.33
C ASP A 299 -9.20 6.73 15.57
N SER A 300 -9.78 5.92 16.45
CA SER A 300 -9.11 5.36 17.64
C SER A 300 -8.21 4.14 17.36
N LYS A 301 -8.34 3.46 16.21
CA LYS A 301 -7.51 2.29 15.86
C LYS A 301 -6.10 2.68 15.37
N LEU A 302 -5.17 1.73 15.43
CA LEU A 302 -3.88 1.82 14.72
C LEU A 302 -4.17 1.91 13.22
N GLN A 303 -3.69 2.94 12.54
CA GLN A 303 -4.18 3.29 11.21
C GLN A 303 -3.73 2.31 10.12
N CYS A 304 -2.63 1.60 10.37
CA CYS A 304 -1.96 0.79 9.40
C CYS A 304 -1.38 -0.46 10.05
N LEU A 305 -1.58 -1.63 9.44
CA LEU A 305 -0.97 -2.90 9.83
C LEU A 305 -0.35 -3.57 8.60
N ASP A 306 0.89 -4.07 8.74
CA ASP A 306 1.57 -4.88 7.75
C ASP A 306 1.17 -6.35 7.84
N GLY A 307 1.28 -7.12 6.77
CA GLY A 307 0.97 -8.55 6.80
C GLY A 307 0.52 -9.11 5.47
N CYS A 308 0.04 -10.36 5.49
CA CYS A 308 -0.48 -11.05 4.31
C CYS A 308 -1.99 -10.82 4.18
N TYR A 309 -2.40 -10.27 3.03
CA TYR A 309 -3.78 -9.90 2.76
C TYR A 309 -4.23 -10.35 1.36
N CYS A 310 -5.52 -10.26 1.08
CA CYS A 310 -6.06 -10.56 -0.25
C CYS A 310 -5.45 -9.60 -1.29
N PRO A 311 -5.08 -10.08 -2.49
CA PRO A 311 -4.68 -9.22 -3.59
C PRO A 311 -5.87 -8.39 -4.09
N ASP A 312 -5.55 -7.22 -4.63
CA ASP A 312 -6.53 -6.39 -5.34
C ASP A 312 -6.93 -7.08 -6.64
N GLY A 313 -8.17 -6.85 -7.10
CA GLY A 313 -8.61 -7.32 -8.41
C GLY A 313 -8.17 -6.35 -9.49
N GLU A 314 -7.56 -6.83 -10.58
CA GLU A 314 -7.32 -6.01 -11.78
C GLU A 314 -8.05 -6.60 -12.99
N CYS A 315 -8.90 -5.79 -13.60
CA CYS A 315 -9.48 -6.02 -14.92
C CYS A 315 -8.81 -5.10 -15.93
N SER A 316 -8.61 -5.58 -17.16
CA SER A 316 -8.02 -4.75 -18.21
C SER A 316 -8.74 -4.86 -19.55
N VAL A 317 -8.71 -3.75 -20.31
CA VAL A 317 -9.16 -3.67 -21.70
C VAL A 317 -8.01 -3.09 -22.52
N THR A 318 -7.56 -3.81 -23.54
CA THR A 318 -6.37 -3.43 -24.33
C THR A 318 -6.58 -3.64 -25.84
N GLY A 319 -5.82 -2.94 -26.67
CA GLY A 319 -5.79 -3.14 -28.12
C GLY A 319 -7.17 -3.04 -28.79
N ASP A 320 -7.52 -4.03 -29.62
CA ASP A 320 -8.82 -4.17 -30.28
C ASP A 320 -9.90 -4.75 -29.34
N ILE A 321 -10.01 -4.19 -28.13
CA ILE A 321 -10.96 -4.61 -27.08
C ILE A 321 -10.76 -6.08 -26.65
N HIS A 322 -9.54 -6.39 -26.26
CA HIS A 322 -9.19 -7.59 -25.51
C HIS A 322 -9.44 -7.37 -24.02
N PHE A 323 -10.30 -8.20 -23.44
CA PHE A 323 -10.63 -8.18 -22.02
C PHE A 323 -9.80 -9.20 -21.25
N GLN A 324 -9.36 -8.80 -20.06
CA GLN A 324 -8.94 -9.71 -19.00
C GLN A 324 -9.79 -9.41 -17.77
N THR A 325 -10.51 -10.42 -17.27
CA THR A 325 -11.34 -10.33 -16.06
C THR A 325 -10.49 -10.21 -14.80
N PHE A 326 -11.12 -9.87 -13.67
CA PHE A 326 -10.47 -9.84 -12.36
C PHE A 326 -9.83 -11.18 -11.97
N ASP A 327 -10.42 -12.30 -12.40
CA ASP A 327 -9.94 -13.65 -12.11
C ASP A 327 -8.95 -14.18 -13.18
N GLY A 328 -8.63 -13.35 -14.19
CA GLY A 328 -7.60 -13.64 -15.19
C GLY A 328 -8.08 -14.34 -16.47
N ARG A 329 -9.39 -14.45 -16.69
CA ARG A 329 -9.94 -14.97 -17.95
C ARG A 329 -9.74 -13.95 -19.07
N ILE A 330 -9.04 -14.37 -20.11
CA ILE A 330 -8.79 -13.55 -21.31
C ILE A 330 -9.80 -13.92 -22.41
N TYR A 331 -10.44 -12.92 -23.00
CA TYR A 331 -11.35 -13.13 -24.13
C TYR A 331 -11.49 -11.87 -24.99
N THR A 332 -12.02 -12.04 -26.21
CA THR A 332 -12.34 -10.94 -27.12
C THR A 332 -13.71 -11.16 -27.74
N PHE A 333 -14.40 -10.06 -28.05
CA PHE A 333 -15.58 -10.04 -28.89
C PHE A 333 -15.73 -8.66 -29.53
N SER A 334 -16.47 -8.56 -30.64
CA SER A 334 -16.76 -7.27 -31.25
C SER A 334 -17.63 -6.43 -30.31
N ALA A 335 -17.04 -5.41 -29.69
CA ALA A 335 -17.68 -4.64 -28.63
C ALA A 335 -17.85 -3.17 -29.04
N THR A 336 -18.39 -2.88 -30.23
CA THR A 336 -18.56 -1.52 -30.79
C THR A 336 -19.85 -0.82 -30.31
N CYS A 337 -20.04 -0.70 -29.00
CA CYS A 337 -21.18 -0.01 -28.40
C CYS A 337 -20.88 0.38 -26.93
N GLN A 338 -21.93 0.66 -26.15
CA GLN A 338 -21.84 0.90 -24.71
C GLN A 338 -22.11 -0.37 -23.91
N TYR A 339 -21.22 -0.68 -22.97
CA TYR A 339 -21.30 -1.87 -22.13
C TYR A 339 -21.03 -1.55 -20.67
N VAL A 340 -21.62 -2.35 -19.77
CA VAL A 340 -21.21 -2.39 -18.37
C VAL A 340 -19.88 -3.13 -18.26
N LEU A 341 -18.81 -2.39 -17.97
CA LEU A 341 -17.49 -2.99 -17.78
C LEU A 341 -17.45 -3.74 -16.43
N ALA A 342 -17.83 -3.06 -15.35
CA ALA A 342 -17.94 -3.63 -14.02
C ALA A 342 -18.97 -2.84 -13.21
N LYS A 343 -19.72 -3.48 -12.34
CA LYS A 343 -20.56 -2.83 -11.33
C LYS A 343 -20.69 -3.70 -10.10
N SER A 344 -21.05 -3.09 -8.97
CA SER A 344 -21.40 -3.84 -7.77
C SER A 344 -22.65 -4.69 -8.00
N ARG A 345 -22.66 -5.94 -7.52
CA ARG A 345 -23.77 -6.89 -7.74
C ARG A 345 -24.97 -6.56 -6.86
N ASN A 346 -24.73 -6.36 -5.56
CA ASN A 346 -25.80 -6.21 -4.56
C ASN A 346 -25.86 -4.80 -3.98
N SER A 347 -24.71 -4.13 -3.86
CA SER A 347 -24.59 -2.93 -3.05
C SER A 347 -24.96 -1.62 -3.78
N GLY A 348 -25.00 -1.61 -5.11
CA GLY A 348 -25.29 -0.41 -5.92
C GLY A 348 -24.23 0.70 -5.80
N ARG A 349 -23.07 0.38 -5.24
CA ARG A 349 -22.05 1.35 -4.83
C ARG A 349 -21.23 1.91 -5.97
N PHE A 350 -21.07 1.16 -7.07
CA PHE A 350 -20.37 1.66 -8.24
C PHE A 350 -20.85 1.01 -9.53
N THR A 351 -20.73 1.74 -10.62
CA THR A 351 -20.92 1.25 -11.99
C THR A 351 -19.91 1.91 -12.90
N ILE A 352 -19.20 1.10 -13.68
CA ILE A 352 -18.23 1.51 -14.67
C ILE A 352 -18.73 1.04 -16.03
N THR A 353 -18.78 1.96 -16.97
CA THR A 353 -19.21 1.69 -18.35
C THR A 353 -18.13 2.09 -19.33
N VAL A 354 -18.05 1.35 -20.42
CA VAL A 354 -17.12 1.64 -21.52
C VAL A 354 -17.93 1.85 -22.80
N GLN A 355 -17.65 2.95 -23.48
CA GLN A 355 -18.18 3.27 -24.80
C GLN A 355 -17.10 3.03 -25.82
N ASN A 356 -17.38 2.16 -26.78
CA ASN A 356 -16.46 1.83 -27.87
C ASN A 356 -17.07 2.21 -29.22
N SER A 357 -16.23 2.47 -30.21
CA SER A 357 -16.67 2.72 -31.58
C SER A 357 -15.71 2.11 -32.60
N PRO A 358 -16.19 1.84 -33.83
CA PRO A 358 -15.35 1.33 -34.89
C PRO A 358 -14.16 2.25 -35.16
N CYS A 359 -12.97 1.67 -35.31
CA CYS A 359 -11.74 2.40 -35.56
C CYS A 359 -10.78 1.59 -36.45
N GLY A 360 -9.63 2.18 -36.78
CA GLY A 360 -8.65 1.58 -37.69
C GLY A 360 -8.93 1.90 -39.17
N PRO A 361 -8.01 1.50 -40.07
CA PRO A 361 -8.09 1.84 -41.50
C PRO A 361 -9.32 1.24 -42.20
N ASN A 362 -9.80 0.07 -41.76
CA ASN A 362 -10.94 -0.63 -42.37
C ASN A 362 -12.24 -0.52 -41.54
N LEU A 363 -12.22 0.22 -40.42
CA LEU A 363 -13.36 0.39 -39.50
C LEU A 363 -13.92 -0.92 -38.93
N ASP A 364 -13.06 -1.92 -38.78
CA ASP A 364 -13.36 -3.26 -38.25
C ASP A 364 -12.66 -3.57 -36.92
N GLY A 365 -11.84 -2.62 -36.43
CA GLY A 365 -11.39 -2.57 -35.06
C GLY A 365 -12.37 -1.79 -34.17
N ALA A 366 -12.20 -1.87 -32.85
CA ALA A 366 -12.96 -1.19 -31.83
C ALA A 366 -12.01 -0.44 -30.89
N CYS A 367 -12.29 0.84 -30.68
CA CYS A 367 -11.49 1.71 -29.81
C CYS A 367 -12.36 2.36 -28.75
N ILE A 368 -11.78 2.54 -27.56
CA ILE A 368 -12.42 3.21 -26.43
C ILE A 368 -12.65 4.68 -26.77
N GLN A 369 -13.91 5.11 -26.72
CA GLN A 369 -14.34 6.50 -26.91
C GLN A 369 -14.48 7.25 -25.60
N SER A 370 -15.03 6.58 -24.59
CA SER A 370 -15.08 7.10 -23.22
C SER A 370 -15.21 5.98 -22.20
N VAL A 371 -14.80 6.29 -20.98
CA VAL A 371 -14.97 5.45 -19.80
C VAL A 371 -15.68 6.27 -18.75
N ASN A 372 -16.81 5.77 -18.23
CA ASN A 372 -17.60 6.48 -17.25
C ASN A 372 -17.63 5.70 -15.94
N LEU A 373 -17.39 6.37 -14.82
CA LEU A 373 -17.54 5.87 -13.46
C LEU A 373 -18.68 6.61 -12.77
N ILE A 374 -19.62 5.88 -12.18
CA ILE A 374 -20.73 6.42 -11.38
C ILE A 374 -20.67 5.75 -10.00
N LEU A 375 -20.75 6.54 -8.94
CA LEU A 375 -20.75 6.05 -7.56
C LEU A 375 -22.14 6.20 -6.92
N ASP A 376 -22.52 5.21 -6.11
CA ASP A 376 -23.76 5.18 -5.32
C ASP A 376 -25.03 5.50 -6.14
N GLU A 377 -25.05 5.11 -7.43
CA GLU A 377 -26.10 5.41 -8.41
C GLU A 377 -26.46 6.92 -8.56
N ASP A 378 -25.59 7.82 -8.09
CA ASP A 378 -25.81 9.27 -8.16
C ASP A 378 -25.21 9.85 -9.45
N PRO A 379 -26.01 10.37 -10.40
CA PRO A 379 -25.49 10.97 -11.63
C PRO A 379 -24.55 12.16 -11.39
N ARG A 380 -24.59 12.79 -10.21
CA ARG A 380 -23.68 13.89 -9.86
C ARG A 380 -22.25 13.42 -9.64
N THR A 381 -22.05 12.16 -9.25
CA THR A 381 -20.73 11.56 -9.06
C THR A 381 -20.17 10.97 -10.35
N GLU A 382 -20.84 11.16 -11.49
CA GLU A 382 -20.37 10.64 -12.77
C GLU A 382 -19.06 11.32 -13.20
N ILE A 383 -18.00 10.53 -13.37
CA ILE A 383 -16.74 10.91 -13.99
C ILE A 383 -16.65 10.29 -15.37
N THR A 384 -16.39 11.09 -16.40
CA THR A 384 -16.19 10.63 -17.77
C THR A 384 -14.78 10.97 -18.25
N MET A 385 -14.01 9.96 -18.64
CA MET A 385 -12.70 10.10 -19.30
C MET A 385 -12.88 9.90 -20.81
N SER A 386 -12.56 10.91 -21.63
CA SER A 386 -12.74 10.87 -23.08
C SER A 386 -11.53 10.33 -23.84
N HIS A 387 -11.73 9.94 -25.10
CA HIS A 387 -10.65 9.60 -26.04
C HIS A 387 -9.69 10.76 -26.38
N SER A 388 -10.01 12.00 -25.99
CA SER A 388 -9.12 13.17 -26.13
C SER A 388 -8.23 13.39 -24.90
N GLY A 389 -8.40 12.61 -23.83
CA GLY A 389 -7.73 12.83 -22.55
C GLY A 389 -8.39 13.92 -21.70
N GLU A 390 -9.63 14.32 -22.03
CA GLU A 390 -10.40 15.27 -21.23
C GLU A 390 -11.24 14.54 -20.18
N VAL A 391 -11.40 15.16 -19.01
CA VAL A 391 -12.19 14.62 -17.91
C VAL A 391 -13.38 15.53 -17.62
N PHE A 392 -14.56 14.94 -17.50
CA PHE A 392 -15.80 15.62 -17.19
C PHE A 392 -16.40 15.08 -15.88
N ILE A 393 -16.92 15.97 -15.04
CA ILE A 393 -17.71 15.63 -13.86
C ILE A 393 -19.19 15.98 -14.10
N SER A 394 -20.09 15.13 -13.59
CA SER A 394 -21.54 15.21 -13.79
C SER A 394 -21.94 15.36 -15.27
N SER A 395 -21.23 14.65 -16.16
CA SER A 395 -21.43 14.64 -17.62
C SER A 395 -21.26 15.98 -18.37
N GLN A 396 -21.01 17.11 -17.70
CA GLN A 396 -21.05 18.44 -18.33
C GLN A 396 -19.85 19.33 -18.02
N TYR A 397 -19.23 19.16 -16.84
CA TYR A 397 -18.20 20.09 -16.39
C TYR A 397 -16.81 19.54 -16.67
N ARG A 398 -16.14 20.11 -17.67
CA ARG A 398 -14.73 19.82 -17.95
C ARG A 398 -13.86 20.34 -16.80
N ILE A 399 -13.11 19.46 -16.16
CA ILE A 399 -12.21 19.82 -15.06
C ILE A 399 -10.77 20.02 -15.54
N SER A 400 -9.98 20.75 -14.75
CA SER A 400 -8.53 20.85 -14.93
C SER A 400 -7.85 19.92 -13.93
N LEU A 401 -6.77 19.26 -14.34
CA LEU A 401 -6.04 18.31 -13.52
C LEU A 401 -4.81 18.96 -12.84
N PRO A 402 -4.43 18.53 -11.63
CA PRO A 402 -5.12 17.55 -10.79
C PRO A 402 -6.40 18.12 -10.16
N TYR A 403 -7.37 17.26 -9.90
CA TYR A 403 -8.62 17.55 -9.21
C TYR A 403 -8.72 16.65 -7.98
N SER A 404 -9.09 17.20 -6.83
CA SER A 404 -9.27 16.42 -5.61
C SER A 404 -10.42 17.00 -4.78
N ASP A 405 -11.31 16.13 -4.33
CA ASP A 405 -12.33 16.41 -3.32
C ASP A 405 -12.41 15.23 -2.31
N GLU A 406 -13.44 15.21 -1.46
CA GLU A 406 -13.65 14.16 -0.46
C GLU A 406 -13.93 12.77 -1.06
N VAL A 407 -14.32 12.70 -2.34
CA VAL A 407 -14.74 11.46 -3.03
C VAL A 407 -13.69 11.01 -4.03
N PHE A 408 -13.22 11.93 -4.87
CA PHE A 408 -12.36 11.66 -6.01
C PHE A 408 -11.00 12.33 -5.88
N HIS A 409 -9.97 11.58 -6.26
CA HIS A 409 -8.66 12.12 -6.59
C HIS A 409 -8.33 11.78 -8.05
N ILE A 410 -8.19 12.80 -8.90
CA ILE A 410 -8.02 12.67 -10.34
C ILE A 410 -6.77 13.43 -10.79
N GLN A 411 -5.87 12.75 -11.49
CA GLN A 411 -4.60 13.32 -11.90
C GLN A 411 -4.06 12.69 -13.18
N GLU A 412 -3.12 13.36 -13.81
CA GLU A 412 -2.20 12.73 -14.76
C GLU A 412 -1.17 11.93 -13.96
N LEU A 413 -1.28 10.61 -13.98
CA LEU A 413 -0.34 9.72 -13.29
C LEU A 413 1.02 9.73 -13.98
N SER A 414 1.00 9.74 -15.30
CA SER A 414 2.17 9.95 -16.15
C SER A 414 1.76 10.77 -17.37
N SER A 415 2.71 11.11 -18.25
CA SER A 415 2.39 11.75 -19.53
C SER A 415 1.55 10.88 -20.48
N MET A 416 1.27 9.61 -20.13
CA MET A 416 0.54 8.66 -20.94
C MET A 416 -0.75 8.14 -20.28
N PHE A 417 -0.89 8.29 -18.96
CA PHE A 417 -2.00 7.73 -18.19
C PHE A 417 -2.72 8.78 -17.36
N LEU A 418 -4.04 8.83 -17.51
CA LEU A 418 -4.95 9.46 -16.55
C LEU A 418 -5.28 8.47 -15.45
N GLN A 419 -5.40 8.96 -14.22
CA GLN A 419 -5.83 8.18 -13.07
C GLN A 419 -7.02 8.83 -12.38
N VAL A 420 -8.04 8.03 -12.08
CA VAL A 420 -9.17 8.37 -11.21
C VAL A 420 -9.15 7.41 -10.02
N ARG A 421 -9.14 7.94 -8.81
CA ARG A 421 -9.29 7.17 -7.56
C ARG A 421 -10.55 7.60 -6.83
N ALA A 422 -11.35 6.63 -6.40
CA ALA A 422 -12.45 6.83 -5.46
C ALA A 422 -12.06 6.16 -4.13
N MET A 423 -11.54 6.96 -3.20
CA MET A 423 -10.86 6.44 -2.00
C MET A 423 -11.80 5.63 -1.09
N ALA A 424 -13.02 6.12 -0.87
CA ALA A 424 -13.99 5.47 0.02
C ALA A 424 -14.52 4.14 -0.55
N GLN A 425 -14.56 4.00 -1.87
CA GLN A 425 -14.99 2.79 -2.55
C GLN A 425 -13.82 1.87 -2.92
N GLY A 426 -12.56 2.26 -2.73
CA GLY A 426 -11.44 1.41 -3.11
C GLY A 426 -11.40 1.11 -4.62
N LEU A 427 -11.71 2.12 -5.45
CA LEU A 427 -11.71 1.97 -6.91
C LEU A 427 -10.63 2.82 -7.53
N ARG A 428 -9.97 2.27 -8.55
CA ARG A 428 -8.94 2.96 -9.30
C ARG A 428 -9.01 2.63 -10.78
N LEU A 429 -9.08 3.66 -11.60
CA LEU A 429 -9.05 3.57 -13.04
C LEU A 429 -7.78 4.24 -13.57
N GLN A 430 -7.06 3.54 -14.43
CA GLN A 430 -5.93 4.08 -15.19
C GLN A 430 -6.23 3.97 -16.68
N TYR A 431 -6.25 5.09 -17.39
CA TYR A 431 -6.62 5.12 -18.80
C TYR A 431 -5.55 5.79 -19.66
N ASN A 432 -5.04 5.03 -20.63
CA ASN A 432 -4.23 5.52 -21.73
C ASN A 432 -5.10 5.58 -22.99
N TRP A 433 -5.50 6.80 -23.34
CA TRP A 433 -6.39 7.08 -24.47
C TRP A 433 -5.68 7.03 -25.83
N ARG A 434 -4.34 7.09 -25.86
CA ARG A 434 -3.55 7.07 -27.11
C ARG A 434 -3.30 5.66 -27.63
N GLU A 435 -3.12 4.71 -26.71
CA GLU A 435 -2.82 3.31 -27.00
C GLU A 435 -3.92 2.35 -26.52
N PHE A 436 -5.13 2.87 -26.23
CA PHE A 436 -6.32 2.10 -25.89
C PHE A 436 -6.12 1.10 -24.75
N ARG A 437 -5.45 1.50 -23.68
CA ARG A 437 -5.26 0.65 -22.49
C ARG A 437 -6.05 1.21 -21.32
N LEU A 438 -6.91 0.38 -20.77
CA LEU A 438 -7.70 0.67 -19.57
C LEU A 438 -7.42 -0.39 -18.52
N TYR A 439 -7.06 0.04 -17.32
CA TYR A 439 -6.91 -0.81 -16.16
C TYR A 439 -7.89 -0.37 -15.08
N LEU A 440 -8.71 -1.30 -14.62
CA LEU A 440 -9.60 -1.14 -13.48
C LEU A 440 -9.05 -1.98 -12.34
N GLN A 441 -8.64 -1.33 -11.26
CA GLN A 441 -8.23 -1.95 -10.02
C GLN A 441 -9.32 -1.73 -8.97
N VAL A 442 -9.68 -2.80 -8.26
CA VAL A 442 -10.70 -2.79 -7.22
C VAL A 442 -10.13 -3.42 -5.95
N ASP A 443 -10.42 -2.79 -4.82
CA ASP A 443 -10.02 -3.31 -3.51
C ASP A 443 -10.60 -4.70 -3.25
N PRO A 444 -9.95 -5.51 -2.39
CA PRO A 444 -10.43 -6.84 -2.03
C PRO A 444 -11.84 -6.86 -1.41
N LEU A 445 -12.35 -5.70 -0.97
CA LEU A 445 -13.72 -5.54 -0.47
C LEU A 445 -14.78 -5.89 -1.52
N TRP A 446 -14.44 -5.78 -2.80
CA TRP A 446 -15.34 -6.10 -3.91
C TRP A 446 -15.35 -7.58 -4.28
N LYS A 447 -14.56 -8.42 -3.60
CA LYS A 447 -14.51 -9.85 -3.87
C LYS A 447 -15.91 -10.44 -3.73
N GLU A 448 -16.37 -11.19 -4.73
CA GLU A 448 -17.72 -11.76 -4.87
C GLU A 448 -18.89 -10.76 -5.04
N ASP A 449 -18.65 -9.43 -5.00
CA ASP A 449 -19.67 -8.39 -5.25
C ASP A 449 -19.47 -7.65 -6.59
N THR A 450 -18.72 -8.21 -7.54
CA THR A 450 -18.62 -7.62 -8.90
C THR A 450 -19.39 -8.42 -9.93
N VAL A 451 -19.94 -7.72 -10.92
CA VAL A 451 -20.50 -8.29 -12.16
C VAL A 451 -20.24 -7.33 -13.33
N GLY A 452 -20.27 -7.84 -14.55
CA GLY A 452 -20.01 -7.08 -15.77
C GLY A 452 -19.03 -7.81 -16.67
N LEU A 453 -18.53 -7.14 -17.70
CA LEU A 453 -17.49 -7.72 -18.58
C LEU A 453 -16.19 -8.08 -17.83
N CYS A 454 -15.90 -7.45 -16.69
CA CYS A 454 -14.75 -7.80 -15.85
C CYS A 454 -14.92 -9.05 -14.98
N GLY A 455 -16.06 -9.75 -15.07
CA GLY A 455 -16.29 -11.00 -14.35
C GLY A 455 -16.84 -10.83 -12.94
N THR A 456 -16.65 -11.85 -12.11
CA THR A 456 -17.27 -11.99 -10.77
C THR A 456 -16.33 -11.66 -9.60
N PHE A 457 -15.02 -11.65 -9.85
CA PHE A 457 -13.96 -11.41 -8.86
C PHE A 457 -14.10 -12.32 -7.64
N ASN A 458 -14.15 -13.63 -7.86
CA ASN A 458 -14.24 -14.62 -6.80
C ASN A 458 -13.10 -15.66 -6.86
N GLY A 459 -12.16 -15.50 -7.80
CA GLY A 459 -11.08 -16.43 -8.08
C GLY A 459 -11.46 -17.59 -9.00
N ASN A 460 -12.66 -17.59 -9.61
CA ASN A 460 -13.15 -18.67 -10.46
C ASN A 460 -13.44 -18.20 -11.89
N ILE A 461 -12.44 -18.37 -12.77
CA ILE A 461 -12.56 -18.05 -14.19
C ILE A 461 -13.71 -18.75 -14.93
N GLN A 462 -14.27 -19.85 -14.39
CA GLN A 462 -15.33 -20.58 -15.08
C GLN A 462 -16.68 -19.87 -15.01
N ASP A 463 -16.91 -19.03 -13.99
CA ASP A 463 -18.17 -18.30 -13.82
C ASP A 463 -18.10 -16.82 -14.23
N ASP A 464 -16.93 -16.34 -14.66
CA ASP A 464 -16.72 -14.98 -15.18
C ASP A 464 -17.72 -14.55 -16.28
N PHE A 465 -18.27 -15.50 -17.03
CA PHE A 465 -19.28 -15.23 -18.06
C PHE A 465 -20.71 -15.19 -17.49
N LEU A 466 -20.87 -14.72 -16.26
CA LEU A 466 -22.16 -14.55 -15.60
C LEU A 466 -22.95 -13.39 -16.26
N SER A 467 -24.05 -13.71 -16.93
CA SER A 467 -24.94 -12.70 -17.52
C SER A 467 -25.86 -12.07 -16.48
N PRO A 468 -26.47 -10.90 -16.77
CA PRO A 468 -27.45 -10.27 -15.88
C PRO A 468 -28.67 -11.13 -15.56
N SER A 469 -28.94 -12.18 -16.34
CA SER A 469 -30.02 -13.13 -16.10
C SER A 469 -29.68 -14.18 -15.02
N GLY A 470 -28.42 -14.19 -14.54
CA GLY A 470 -27.92 -15.18 -13.58
C GLY A 470 -27.42 -16.47 -14.22
N MET A 471 -27.27 -16.51 -15.55
CA MET A 471 -26.77 -17.68 -16.28
C MET A 471 -25.30 -17.51 -16.64
N ILE A 472 -24.51 -18.59 -16.58
CA ILE A 472 -23.14 -18.62 -17.08
C ILE A 472 -23.18 -18.90 -18.58
N GLU A 473 -22.78 -17.93 -19.39
CA GLU A 473 -22.78 -18.05 -20.84
C GLU A 473 -21.58 -18.86 -21.33
N SER A 474 -21.78 -19.60 -22.42
CA SER A 474 -20.76 -20.50 -22.96
C SER A 474 -19.78 -19.83 -23.93
N THR A 475 -20.12 -18.67 -24.46
CA THR A 475 -19.31 -17.96 -25.47
C THR A 475 -19.13 -16.49 -25.12
N PRO A 476 -17.98 -15.87 -25.50
CA PRO A 476 -17.74 -14.44 -25.31
C PRO A 476 -18.81 -13.56 -25.94
N GLN A 477 -19.38 -13.96 -27.08
CA GLN A 477 -20.38 -13.19 -27.80
C GLN A 477 -21.73 -13.20 -27.07
N LEU A 478 -22.19 -14.36 -26.59
CA LEU A 478 -23.43 -14.44 -25.78
C LEU A 478 -23.28 -13.60 -24.50
N PHE A 479 -22.16 -13.78 -23.81
CA PHE A 479 -21.82 -13.01 -22.62
C PHE A 479 -21.77 -11.50 -22.88
N GLY A 480 -20.94 -11.05 -23.81
CA GLY A 480 -20.76 -9.63 -24.13
C GLY A 480 -22.05 -8.95 -24.59
N ASN A 481 -22.86 -9.63 -25.40
CA ASN A 481 -24.17 -9.11 -25.83
C ASN A 481 -25.18 -8.95 -24.69
N SER A 482 -25.03 -9.72 -23.60
CA SER A 482 -25.92 -9.61 -22.44
C SER A 482 -25.68 -8.34 -21.61
N TRP A 483 -24.50 -7.72 -21.75
CA TRP A 483 -24.07 -6.54 -20.99
C TRP A 483 -24.19 -5.21 -21.75
N ARG A 484 -24.90 -5.18 -22.88
CA ARG A 484 -25.19 -3.96 -23.65
C ARG A 484 -26.15 -3.05 -22.89
N LEU A 485 -25.88 -1.74 -22.88
CA LEU A 485 -26.77 -0.76 -22.24
C LEU A 485 -27.93 -0.30 -23.13
N SER A 486 -27.80 -0.42 -24.45
CA SER A 486 -28.82 0.02 -25.40
C SER A 486 -29.26 -1.10 -26.32
N SER A 487 -30.58 -1.21 -26.55
CA SER A 487 -31.16 -2.10 -27.55
C SER A 487 -30.86 -1.67 -29.00
N ALA A 488 -30.38 -0.43 -29.20
CA ALA A 488 -29.91 0.06 -30.49
C ALA A 488 -28.54 -0.53 -30.89
N CYS A 489 -27.80 -1.11 -29.94
CA CYS A 489 -26.53 -1.79 -30.22
C CYS A 489 -26.77 -3.06 -31.04
N VAL A 490 -26.08 -3.19 -32.18
CA VAL A 490 -26.12 -4.41 -32.99
C VAL A 490 -25.43 -5.55 -32.21
N PRO A 491 -26.09 -6.71 -32.02
CA PRO A 491 -25.48 -7.84 -31.33
C PRO A 491 -24.38 -8.47 -32.18
N SER A 492 -23.28 -8.82 -31.52
CA SER A 492 -22.18 -9.55 -32.15
C SER A 492 -22.57 -11.01 -32.35
N LEU A 493 -22.53 -11.47 -33.59
CA LEU A 493 -22.94 -12.84 -33.94
C LEU A 493 -21.84 -13.84 -33.58
N SER A 494 -22.23 -15.03 -33.13
CA SER A 494 -21.34 -16.18 -32.94
C SER A 494 -21.00 -16.83 -34.28
N LEU A 495 -20.35 -16.07 -35.16
CA LEU A 495 -19.74 -16.60 -36.38
C LEU A 495 -18.37 -17.20 -36.05
N PRO A 496 -17.87 -18.17 -36.83
CA PRO A 496 -16.48 -18.59 -36.72
C PRO A 496 -15.60 -17.34 -36.86
N GLN A 497 -14.87 -16.98 -35.82
CA GLN A 497 -13.92 -15.87 -35.92
C GLN A 497 -12.84 -16.30 -36.91
N LEU A 498 -12.84 -15.68 -38.08
CA LEU A 498 -11.72 -15.71 -39.00
C LEU A 498 -10.54 -15.01 -38.31
N ASP A 499 -9.33 -15.52 -38.50
CA ASP A 499 -8.13 -14.84 -38.04
C ASP A 499 -8.09 -13.46 -38.73
N PRO A 500 -7.98 -12.34 -37.99
CA PRO A 500 -7.90 -11.02 -38.60
C PRO A 500 -6.75 -10.90 -39.61
N CYS A 501 -5.67 -11.65 -39.45
CA CYS A 501 -4.58 -11.65 -40.40
C CYS A 501 -4.90 -12.41 -41.70
N ASP A 502 -5.90 -13.30 -41.71
CA ASP A 502 -6.39 -13.93 -42.95
C ASP A 502 -7.21 -12.93 -43.79
N THR A 503 -7.94 -12.01 -43.14
CA THR A 503 -8.72 -10.96 -43.81
C THR A 503 -7.85 -9.76 -44.18
N HIS A 504 -6.80 -9.48 -43.42
CA HIS A 504 -5.84 -8.39 -43.64
C HIS A 504 -4.46 -8.90 -44.07
N GLN A 505 -4.41 -9.66 -45.16
CA GLN A 505 -3.17 -10.30 -45.65
C GLN A 505 -1.99 -9.33 -45.85
N GLN A 506 -2.27 -8.07 -46.22
CA GLN A 506 -1.24 -7.04 -46.37
C GLN A 506 -0.58 -6.67 -45.02
N ALA A 507 -1.35 -6.71 -43.92
CA ALA A 507 -0.86 -6.42 -42.57
C ALA A 507 -0.28 -7.66 -41.87
N ALA A 508 -0.58 -8.87 -42.34
CA ALA A 508 -0.17 -10.12 -41.71
C ALA A 508 1.36 -10.28 -41.58
N SER A 509 2.11 -9.91 -42.62
CA SER A 509 3.59 -9.97 -42.59
C SER A 509 4.18 -9.03 -41.55
N TYR A 510 3.74 -7.77 -41.55
CA TYR A 510 4.12 -6.75 -40.57
C TYR A 510 3.76 -7.18 -39.14
N ALA A 511 2.54 -7.67 -38.91
CA ALA A 511 2.12 -8.16 -37.60
C ALA A 511 2.93 -9.37 -37.14
N ALA A 512 3.24 -10.31 -38.04
CA ALA A 512 4.03 -11.48 -37.70
C ALA A 512 5.47 -11.13 -37.29
N GLU A 513 6.11 -10.22 -38.03
CA GLU A 513 7.48 -9.74 -37.77
C GLU A 513 7.56 -8.92 -36.48
N MET A 514 6.72 -7.90 -36.35
CA MET A 514 6.82 -6.96 -35.23
C MET A 514 6.38 -7.57 -33.89
N CYS A 515 5.39 -8.47 -33.89
CA CYS A 515 4.97 -9.13 -32.66
C CYS A 515 5.92 -10.25 -32.21
N ASP A 516 6.78 -10.78 -33.09
CA ASP A 516 7.71 -11.87 -32.74
C ASP A 516 8.75 -11.44 -31.69
N ILE A 517 8.95 -10.13 -31.49
CA ILE A 517 9.79 -9.58 -30.43
C ILE A 517 9.43 -10.13 -29.04
N LEU A 518 8.16 -10.50 -28.80
CA LEU A 518 7.71 -11.11 -27.55
C LEU A 518 8.41 -12.45 -27.25
N ASN A 519 8.90 -13.16 -28.27
CA ASN A 519 9.65 -14.41 -28.13
C ASN A 519 11.18 -14.21 -28.11
N GLN A 520 11.66 -12.99 -28.34
CA GLN A 520 13.09 -12.69 -28.46
C GLN A 520 13.73 -12.37 -27.10
N ASP A 521 15.05 -12.23 -27.10
CA ASP A 521 15.88 -12.02 -25.90
C ASP A 521 15.43 -10.83 -25.04
N LEU A 522 14.86 -9.78 -25.66
CA LEU A 522 14.37 -8.58 -24.96
C LEU A 522 13.30 -8.91 -23.91
N PHE A 523 12.41 -9.86 -24.22
CA PHE A 523 11.31 -10.27 -23.32
C PHE A 523 11.59 -11.61 -22.61
N ALA A 524 12.66 -12.31 -22.98
CA ALA A 524 13.01 -13.61 -22.42
C ALA A 524 13.09 -13.66 -20.87
N PRO A 525 13.60 -12.63 -20.16
CA PRO A 525 13.61 -12.64 -18.68
C PRO A 525 12.22 -12.75 -18.04
N CYS A 526 11.16 -12.40 -18.76
CA CYS A 526 9.78 -12.45 -18.27
C CYS A 526 9.12 -13.82 -18.50
N HIS A 527 9.66 -14.66 -19.40
CA HIS A 527 9.04 -15.92 -19.81
C HIS A 527 8.95 -16.96 -18.70
N GLU A 528 9.78 -16.83 -17.65
CA GLU A 528 9.69 -17.65 -16.44
C GLU A 528 8.39 -17.41 -15.66
N TYR A 529 7.88 -16.17 -15.69
CA TYR A 529 6.69 -15.74 -14.95
C TYR A 529 5.44 -15.72 -15.82
N LEU A 530 5.57 -15.34 -17.09
CA LEU A 530 4.45 -15.11 -18.00
C LEU A 530 4.72 -15.72 -19.37
N SER A 531 3.85 -16.64 -19.79
CA SER A 531 3.95 -17.23 -21.13
C SER A 531 3.68 -16.18 -22.23
N PRO A 532 4.56 -16.01 -23.23
CA PRO A 532 4.36 -15.04 -24.31
C PRO A 532 3.31 -15.48 -25.35
N ALA A 533 2.98 -16.78 -25.42
CA ALA A 533 2.10 -17.36 -26.45
C ALA A 533 0.68 -16.73 -26.56
N PRO A 534 -0.07 -16.48 -25.47
CA PRO A 534 -1.36 -15.78 -25.57
C PRO A 534 -1.20 -14.32 -26.04
N PHE A 535 -0.22 -13.59 -25.50
CA PHE A 535 0.06 -12.20 -25.87
C PHE A 535 0.51 -12.05 -27.32
N LEU A 536 1.29 -13.01 -27.84
CA LEU A 536 1.71 -13.05 -29.24
C LEU A 536 0.51 -13.18 -30.19
N ARG A 537 -0.44 -14.08 -29.87
CA ARG A 537 -1.65 -14.25 -30.68
C ARG A 537 -2.52 -13.00 -30.65
N GLN A 538 -2.68 -12.40 -29.48
CA GLN A 538 -3.36 -11.12 -29.32
C GLN A 538 -2.69 -10.02 -30.15
N CYS A 539 -1.37 -9.83 -29.99
CA CYS A 539 -0.60 -8.82 -30.70
C CYS A 539 -0.79 -8.94 -32.21
N ARG A 540 -0.70 -10.16 -32.78
CA ARG A 540 -0.87 -10.38 -34.21
C ARG A 540 -2.28 -10.00 -34.69
N GLY A 541 -3.31 -10.49 -34.00
CA GLY A 541 -4.71 -10.19 -34.34
C GLY A 541 -5.02 -8.69 -34.26
N ASP A 542 -4.59 -8.04 -33.17
CA ASP A 542 -4.77 -6.61 -32.93
C ASP A 542 -4.02 -5.77 -33.99
N THR A 543 -2.76 -6.10 -34.26
CA THR A 543 -1.94 -5.38 -35.23
C THR A 543 -2.49 -5.51 -36.65
N CYS A 544 -3.05 -6.66 -37.02
CA CYS A 544 -3.68 -6.85 -38.34
C CYS A 544 -4.92 -5.97 -38.55
N LYS A 545 -5.62 -5.55 -37.49
CA LYS A 545 -6.81 -4.69 -37.59
C LYS A 545 -6.51 -3.21 -37.45
N CYS A 546 -5.79 -2.83 -36.39
CA CYS A 546 -5.57 -1.42 -36.03
C CYS A 546 -4.12 -0.96 -36.15
N GLY A 547 -3.20 -1.82 -36.59
CA GLY A 547 -1.83 -1.44 -36.95
C GLY A 547 -0.96 -1.06 -35.76
N GLN A 548 -0.10 -0.06 -35.96
CA GLN A 548 0.93 0.38 -35.01
C GLN A 548 0.39 0.72 -33.60
N PRO A 549 -0.71 1.48 -33.40
CA PRO A 549 -1.22 1.76 -32.04
C PRO A 549 -1.50 0.50 -31.23
N CYS A 550 -2.00 -0.54 -31.90
CA CYS A 550 -2.35 -1.81 -31.29
C CYS A 550 -1.15 -2.73 -31.06
N LEU A 551 -0.15 -2.71 -31.95
CA LEU A 551 1.16 -3.30 -31.69
C LEU A 551 1.76 -2.73 -30.40
N CYS A 552 1.84 -1.39 -30.30
CA CYS A 552 2.43 -0.73 -29.14
C CYS A 552 1.61 -0.99 -27.86
N SER A 553 0.29 -1.03 -27.97
CA SER A 553 -0.62 -1.41 -26.87
C SER A 553 -0.31 -2.81 -26.33
N ALA A 554 -0.19 -3.81 -27.21
CA ALA A 554 0.06 -5.19 -26.84
C ALA A 554 1.45 -5.38 -26.21
N LEU A 555 2.50 -4.81 -26.81
CA LEU A 555 3.86 -4.87 -26.24
C LEU A 555 3.94 -4.17 -24.88
N ALA A 556 3.32 -3.00 -24.76
CA ALA A 556 3.31 -2.24 -23.52
C ALA A 556 2.51 -2.93 -22.42
N HIS A 557 1.42 -3.63 -22.77
CA HIS A 557 0.65 -4.43 -21.82
C HIS A 557 1.48 -5.61 -21.31
N TYR A 558 2.17 -6.35 -22.17
CA TYR A 558 3.04 -7.45 -21.73
C TYR A 558 4.19 -6.94 -20.85
N ALA A 559 4.84 -5.83 -21.23
CA ALA A 559 5.88 -5.19 -20.42
C ALA A 559 5.35 -4.75 -19.03
N ARG A 560 4.12 -4.23 -18.94
CA ARG A 560 3.46 -3.92 -17.66
C ARG A 560 3.26 -5.18 -16.81
N GLN A 561 2.82 -6.29 -17.40
CA GLN A 561 2.63 -7.54 -16.65
C GLN A 561 3.98 -8.09 -16.16
N CYS A 562 5.04 -8.00 -16.97
CA CYS A 562 6.41 -8.35 -16.53
C CYS A 562 6.86 -7.50 -15.34
N ARG A 563 6.59 -6.18 -15.37
CA ARG A 563 6.91 -5.27 -14.26
C ARG A 563 6.24 -5.67 -12.95
N LYS A 564 5.03 -6.24 -12.98
CA LYS A 564 4.35 -6.76 -11.77
C LYS A 564 5.09 -7.92 -11.12
N HIS A 565 5.93 -8.63 -11.87
CA HIS A 565 6.83 -9.67 -11.35
C HIS A 565 8.25 -9.14 -11.07
N GLY A 566 8.45 -7.82 -11.08
CA GLY A 566 9.75 -7.19 -10.87
C GLY A 566 10.68 -7.20 -12.10
N VAL A 567 10.20 -7.65 -13.27
CA VAL A 567 10.99 -7.69 -14.50
C VAL A 567 10.72 -6.44 -15.34
N ILE A 568 11.69 -5.52 -15.38
CA ILE A 568 11.60 -4.29 -16.18
C ILE A 568 12.08 -4.56 -17.61
N VAL A 569 11.22 -4.24 -18.60
CA VAL A 569 11.54 -4.40 -20.04
C VAL A 569 11.40 -3.07 -20.77
N GLU A 570 12.51 -2.51 -21.26
CA GLU A 570 12.55 -1.24 -21.99
C GLU A 570 12.36 -1.41 -23.50
N PHE A 571 11.17 -1.87 -23.91
CA PHE A 571 10.94 -2.20 -25.31
C PHE A 571 10.84 -0.98 -26.23
N ARG A 572 10.43 0.19 -25.72
CA ARG A 572 10.25 1.40 -26.54
C ARG A 572 11.54 1.95 -27.13
N ALA A 573 12.68 1.67 -26.50
CA ALA A 573 13.99 2.02 -27.05
C ALA A 573 14.39 1.12 -28.24
N HIS A 574 13.81 -0.08 -28.33
CA HIS A 574 14.14 -1.10 -29.32
C HIS A 574 13.12 -1.14 -30.48
N VAL A 575 11.90 -0.64 -30.25
CA VAL A 575 10.83 -0.56 -31.26
C VAL A 575 10.58 0.91 -31.59
N SER A 576 11.28 1.43 -32.61
CA SER A 576 11.24 2.85 -32.97
C SER A 576 9.83 3.37 -33.29
N GLU A 577 8.97 2.53 -33.85
CA GLU A 577 7.56 2.87 -34.12
C GLU A 577 6.74 3.03 -32.83
N CYS A 578 7.17 2.46 -31.71
CA CYS A 578 6.52 2.64 -30.39
C CYS A 578 7.26 3.65 -29.50
N ALA A 579 8.23 4.38 -30.06
CA ALA A 579 8.97 5.38 -29.31
C ALA A 579 8.03 6.48 -28.79
N PRO A 580 8.11 6.83 -27.50
CA PRO A 580 7.23 7.82 -26.89
C PRO A 580 7.63 9.23 -27.34
N LEU A 581 6.65 10.12 -27.45
CA LEU A 581 6.88 11.53 -27.74
C LEU A 581 7.08 12.30 -26.43
N CYS A 582 8.32 12.33 -25.94
CA CYS A 582 8.68 13.14 -24.76
C CYS A 582 9.11 14.57 -25.15
N PRO A 583 8.75 15.58 -24.34
CA PRO A 583 9.29 16.93 -24.49
C PRO A 583 10.82 16.93 -24.47
N VAL A 584 11.45 17.90 -25.14
CA VAL A 584 12.91 17.95 -25.38
C VAL A 584 13.78 17.81 -24.12
N THR A 585 13.28 18.26 -22.96
CA THR A 585 14.02 18.19 -21.69
C THR A 585 13.70 16.94 -20.85
N MET A 586 12.80 16.08 -21.31
CA MET A 586 12.32 14.90 -20.60
C MET A 586 12.80 13.64 -21.32
N GLU A 587 12.90 12.55 -20.56
CA GLU A 587 13.23 11.22 -21.06
C GLU A 587 12.10 10.24 -20.77
N TYR A 588 12.12 9.09 -21.45
CA TYR A 588 11.15 8.03 -21.17
C TYR A 588 11.52 7.28 -19.90
N GLY A 589 10.55 7.08 -19.03
CA GLY A 589 10.63 6.18 -17.88
C GLY A 589 9.63 5.05 -18.01
N THR A 590 10.04 3.84 -17.62
CA THR A 590 9.18 2.65 -17.53
C THR A 590 8.26 2.66 -16.30
N CYS A 591 8.56 3.53 -15.34
CA CYS A 591 7.86 3.70 -14.08
C CYS A 591 7.94 5.17 -13.68
N VAL A 592 6.90 5.93 -14.03
CA VAL A 592 6.73 7.35 -13.72
C VAL A 592 5.47 7.49 -12.86
N SER A 593 5.61 8.07 -11.67
CA SER A 593 4.48 8.42 -10.81
C SER A 593 4.14 9.92 -10.90
N SER A 594 2.99 10.31 -10.34
CA SER A 594 2.40 11.62 -10.60
C SER A 594 3.20 12.81 -10.06
N CYS A 595 4.00 12.60 -9.02
CA CYS A 595 4.80 13.66 -8.39
C CYS A 595 6.32 13.49 -8.54
N GLN A 596 6.79 12.36 -9.07
CA GLN A 596 8.22 12.12 -9.21
C GLN A 596 8.84 13.17 -10.13
N HIS A 597 9.93 13.79 -9.68
CA HIS A 597 10.63 14.83 -10.42
C HIS A 597 9.72 15.99 -10.89
N ARG A 598 8.75 16.45 -10.08
CA ARG A 598 7.99 17.69 -10.33
C ARG A 598 8.31 18.77 -9.31
N CYS A 599 8.35 20.03 -9.75
CA CYS A 599 8.62 21.17 -8.85
C CYS A 599 7.53 21.37 -7.80
N SER A 600 6.27 21.09 -8.13
CA SER A 600 5.15 21.20 -7.19
C SER A 600 5.34 20.27 -5.99
N ALA A 601 5.78 19.04 -6.22
CA ALA A 601 6.01 18.04 -5.19
C ALA A 601 7.07 18.46 -4.17
N LEU A 602 8.08 19.22 -4.61
CA LEU A 602 9.11 19.78 -3.72
C LEU A 602 8.56 20.87 -2.80
N SER A 603 7.52 21.60 -3.22
CA SER A 603 6.92 22.67 -2.43
C SER A 603 5.85 22.17 -1.47
N SER A 604 5.12 21.12 -1.85
CA SER A 604 4.01 20.56 -1.06
C SER A 604 4.41 19.36 -0.19
N HIS A 605 5.68 18.92 -0.22
CA HIS A 605 6.13 17.68 0.43
C HIS A 605 5.20 16.49 0.13
N GLN A 606 4.72 16.42 -1.12
CA GLN A 606 3.77 15.40 -1.54
C GLN A 606 4.53 14.09 -1.81
N HIS A 607 4.16 13.03 -1.07
CA HIS A 607 4.71 11.70 -1.28
C HIS A 607 4.17 11.11 -2.58
N CYS A 608 5.05 10.40 -3.30
CA CYS A 608 4.70 9.72 -4.53
C CYS A 608 4.44 8.26 -4.22
N ASP A 609 3.20 7.82 -4.45
CA ASP A 609 2.90 6.40 -4.42
C ASP A 609 3.85 5.64 -5.34
N GLU A 610 4.22 4.42 -4.94
CA GLU A 610 4.98 3.48 -5.78
C GLU A 610 4.21 3.04 -7.04
N GLU A 611 2.94 3.44 -7.12
CA GLU A 611 2.14 3.29 -8.32
C GLU A 611 2.66 4.19 -9.42
N CYS A 612 3.13 3.53 -10.47
CA CYS A 612 3.72 4.20 -11.61
C CYS A 612 3.22 3.57 -12.90
N GLU A 613 3.12 4.41 -13.91
CA GLU A 613 2.98 3.95 -15.28
C GLU A 613 4.11 4.49 -16.12
N GLU A 614 4.32 3.87 -17.28
CA GLU A 614 5.26 4.41 -18.23
C GLU A 614 4.86 5.83 -18.67
N GLY A 615 5.86 6.64 -19.00
CA GLY A 615 5.65 8.00 -19.46
C GLY A 615 6.94 8.78 -19.53
N CYS A 616 6.82 10.08 -19.66
CA CYS A 616 7.95 10.99 -19.70
C CYS A 616 8.26 11.50 -18.30
N ILE A 617 9.54 11.46 -17.92
CA ILE A 617 10.06 11.90 -16.64
C ILE A 617 11.23 12.85 -16.84
N CYS A 618 11.50 13.71 -15.87
CA CYS A 618 12.70 14.53 -15.90
C CYS A 618 13.93 13.70 -15.50
N PRO A 619 15.09 13.90 -16.16
CA PRO A 619 16.33 13.23 -15.79
C PRO A 619 16.73 13.47 -14.34
N SER A 620 17.47 12.52 -13.77
CA SER A 620 17.93 12.59 -12.37
C SER A 620 18.58 13.93 -12.03
N GLY A 621 18.13 14.54 -10.92
CA GLY A 621 18.60 15.85 -10.46
C GLY A 621 17.85 17.06 -11.03
N THR A 622 16.90 16.85 -11.96
CA THR A 622 16.03 17.89 -12.51
C THR A 622 14.56 17.62 -12.18
N PHE A 623 13.72 18.66 -12.33
CA PHE A 623 12.32 18.67 -11.94
C PHE A 623 11.46 19.42 -12.97
N TYR A 624 10.30 18.88 -13.29
CA TYR A 624 9.36 19.45 -14.25
C TYR A 624 8.72 20.71 -13.66
N SER A 625 8.81 21.81 -14.40
CA SER A 625 8.17 23.08 -14.06
C SER A 625 6.96 23.33 -14.96
N SER A 626 5.76 23.35 -14.36
CA SER A 626 4.51 23.64 -15.07
C SER A 626 4.49 25.01 -15.75
N ARG A 627 5.32 25.95 -15.28
CA ARG A 627 5.42 27.32 -15.83
C ARG A 627 6.25 27.39 -17.10
N THR A 628 7.37 26.68 -17.14
CA THR A 628 8.28 26.68 -18.29
C THR A 628 8.01 25.53 -19.26
N HIS A 629 7.22 24.54 -18.84
CA HIS A 629 7.02 23.27 -19.53
C HIS A 629 8.34 22.54 -19.83
N THR A 630 9.33 22.69 -18.95
CA THR A 630 10.67 22.09 -19.08
C THR A 630 11.19 21.57 -17.74
N CYS A 631 12.19 20.69 -17.82
CA CYS A 631 12.93 20.21 -16.65
C CYS A 631 13.97 21.25 -16.23
N VAL A 632 13.88 21.69 -14.97
CA VAL A 632 14.76 22.70 -14.37
C VAL A 632 15.48 22.10 -13.17
N LEU A 633 16.57 22.73 -12.73
CA LEU A 633 17.26 22.31 -11.50
C LEU A 633 16.39 22.58 -10.26
N ARG A 634 16.62 21.83 -9.18
CA ARG A 634 15.91 22.01 -7.90
C ARG A 634 15.87 23.47 -7.43
N SER A 635 16.99 24.20 -7.57
CA SER A 635 17.10 25.61 -7.17
C SER A 635 16.33 26.59 -8.05
N GLN A 636 15.81 26.13 -9.19
CA GLN A 636 15.05 26.92 -10.15
C GLN A 636 13.55 26.57 -10.14
N CYS A 637 13.14 25.63 -9.29
CA CYS A 637 11.73 25.33 -9.11
C CYS A 637 11.01 26.51 -8.46
N PRO A 638 9.81 26.88 -8.95
CA PRO A 638 8.97 27.84 -8.26
C PRO A 638 8.54 27.27 -6.90
N CYS A 639 8.41 28.15 -5.91
CA CYS A 639 7.90 27.81 -4.58
C CYS A 639 6.40 28.07 -4.52
N SER A 640 5.64 27.23 -3.83
CA SER A 640 4.23 27.49 -3.55
C SER A 640 4.04 27.93 -2.09
N TYR A 641 3.33 29.03 -1.86
CA TYR A 641 2.97 29.50 -0.52
C TYR A 641 1.54 30.04 -0.51
N LEU A 642 0.70 29.53 0.40
CA LEU A 642 -0.74 29.84 0.50
C LEU A 642 -1.50 29.71 -0.84
N GLY A 643 -1.12 28.72 -1.66
CA GLY A 643 -1.74 28.45 -2.96
C GLY A 643 -1.30 29.39 -4.10
N ALA A 644 -0.35 30.29 -3.86
CA ALA A 644 0.28 31.12 -4.89
C ALA A 644 1.69 30.61 -5.21
N GLU A 645 2.04 30.54 -6.50
CA GLU A 645 3.39 30.21 -6.96
C GLU A 645 4.28 31.46 -7.05
N TYR A 646 5.50 31.34 -6.56
CA TYR A 646 6.53 32.38 -6.51
C TYR A 646 7.77 31.91 -7.27
N SER A 647 8.40 32.83 -7.99
CA SER A 647 9.61 32.58 -8.75
C SER A 647 10.81 32.42 -7.80
N PRO A 648 11.83 31.64 -8.19
CA PRO A 648 13.08 31.61 -7.44
C PRO A 648 13.65 33.02 -7.22
N GLY A 649 13.80 33.41 -5.95
CA GLY A 649 14.29 34.75 -5.55
C GLY A 649 13.21 35.76 -5.19
N ASP A 650 11.93 35.42 -5.34
CA ASP A 650 10.82 36.25 -4.85
C ASP A 650 10.82 36.25 -3.31
N VAL A 651 10.57 37.42 -2.71
CA VAL A 651 10.50 37.62 -1.25
C VAL A 651 9.07 37.96 -0.86
N ILE A 652 8.49 37.17 0.03
CA ILE A 652 7.13 37.37 0.56
C ILE A 652 7.17 37.89 2.00
N MET A 653 6.32 38.86 2.31
CA MET A 653 6.19 39.42 3.67
C MET A 653 5.12 38.64 4.43
N ILE A 654 5.54 37.73 5.30
CA ILE A 654 4.65 36.94 6.15
C ILE A 654 4.40 37.72 7.45
N SER A 655 3.16 37.78 7.92
CA SER A 655 2.75 38.54 9.13
C SER A 655 3.27 37.99 10.46
N ALA A 656 4.12 36.96 10.42
CA ALA A 656 4.98 36.56 11.53
C ALA A 656 6.40 36.43 10.97
N GLY A 657 7.28 37.38 11.34
CA GLY A 657 8.74 37.35 11.21
C GLY A 657 9.34 36.70 9.97
N VAL A 658 10.00 37.51 9.13
CA VAL A 658 10.86 37.11 7.99
C VAL A 658 11.56 35.75 8.24
N GLN A 659 11.21 34.75 7.44
CA GLN A 659 12.00 33.56 7.17
C GLN A 659 12.34 33.52 5.68
#